data_AF-A0A940M2H1-F1
#
_entry.id   AF-A0A940M2H1-F1
#
_cell.length_a   1.000
_cell.length_b   1.000
_cell.length_c   1.000
_cell.angle_alpha   90.00
_cell.angle_beta   90.00
_cell.angle_gamma   90.00
#
_symmetry.space_group_name_H-M   'P 1'
#
loop_
_entity.id
_entity.type
_entity.pdbx_description
1 polymer ?
#
loop_
_entity_poly.entity_id
_entity_poly.type
_entity_poly.pdbx_seq_one_letter_code
_entity_poly.pdbx_strand_id
1 'polypeptide(L)'
;MQKIPAAPPAFSRSTRRAAVAGVLLLLGLAGTMAPPPARAATPATAEAREQVRLDSGWRFHPGDPPGVDGRLDYDERPQVGQSADGKVADARPDAAEKIEAKRPVLKPWILPTANAFIADPAQRHARPAGTPPGSDVAFLQRDFDDSAWRSVTLPHDWAIAGPFLVDGPYGGMGRLPSWGVGWYRRALDLPASAAGRRVFLDIGGAMSYATVWLNGRLVGGWPYGYNSWRVDLTPYVDFGGHNQLAIRLDNPPESARWYPGGGLYRDVWLTVTDPVHVAQWGTQLTTTGVSSDAATVNLRVTADNDGDADARVYVDTEIFALDDTGAITGKPVARIKRARLDIPAGRQGVRVDTATRIDQPRLWGPPPAQQPHRYVAVTTLTRDNRVVDRYETRFGIRDVRFDPERGVFVNGQPVRLQGVNQHHDLGALGSAFNVRAAERQLEILRGMGVNAIRLAHNPPDPQLLELTDRMGFLVVDEVFDSWERKKTPLDFHLVFPDWHEADLRAMLRRDRNHPSVIMWSVGNEVGEQYTGEEGAVIGRKLTAIAHEEDPTRPTAASMNYARPDMPFATAFDTISVNYQGEGIRQEPEFEGTDRIRTPPQYPAFHAAFPDKLIFGSETASAFSSRGIYLFPVSPLVSAPTRDGRGGDSKHHQVSSYELHAVDFGSSADKVFATLDKHPYVAGEFVWNGFDYLGEPTPYYDARSSYSGIVDLAGFPKDRYWLYQSRWRPDLPMAHLLPHWTWPGREGQVTPVHVFTSGDEAELFVNGVSQGRKKKGPYEYRLRWDDVVYQPGEVRVQAYRDGKPWASDSVRTAGAPVRLELSLDRDRIAGDGRDLAFATVRFIDANGNPVPTANDRIRFRVDGPGRVVATDNGDSTDMTPFPSPERNAFSGMALAIVAGQPGQQGTLTLHAESAGLQGASATIQLGGPSYAKNPRNWPTPVMDTVPPTLPAFEHEHAMLVFSKTNGFRDDAQIQAGNAALRTLGQARGWDVFVTENAAVFNPEALSRFDVVVLDSTSGDTFLPTQRDAFRHWLEQGGGLVALHGAGGDHHYDWRWYVDTVLGAQFIGHTSQPKQFQQGVIEVAEPGHPAMRPLPARWQREEEWYAFDRVPSGHGTRILARLDESSYEPDPRQRMGDHPIVWTRCIGKGRVFYSALGHKAETYAEPLHLAMIDGALGWAAEARTHGCD
;
A
#
# COMPACT_ATOMS: atom_id res chain seq x y z
N MET A 1 13.62 -58.98 36.84
CA MET A 1 14.04 -60.26 36.19
C MET A 1 14.13 -59.96 34.69
N GLN A 2 15.29 -60.05 34.03
CA GLN A 2 15.84 -61.22 33.31
C GLN A 2 14.84 -61.80 32.26
N LYS A 3 15.18 -62.04 30.98
CA LYS A 3 16.50 -62.12 30.28
C LYS A 3 16.37 -61.96 28.73
N ILE A 4 17.48 -62.06 27.98
CA ILE A 4 17.69 -62.00 26.50
C ILE A 4 18.51 -63.26 26.06
N PRO A 5 18.77 -63.65 24.78
CA PRO A 5 18.78 -62.94 23.46
C PRO A 5 17.78 -63.59 22.42
N ALA A 6 17.91 -63.75 21.08
CA ALA A 6 18.99 -63.62 20.06
C ALA A 6 18.49 -63.55 18.57
N ALA A 7 19.43 -63.49 17.60
CA ALA A 7 19.33 -63.69 16.12
C ALA A 7 20.62 -64.45 15.65
N PRO A 8 21.06 -64.61 14.36
CA PRO A 8 20.54 -64.31 12.98
C PRO A 8 20.48 -65.64 12.11
N PRO A 9 21.12 -65.93 10.92
CA PRO A 9 21.60 -65.16 9.74
C PRO A 9 21.37 -65.75 8.29
N ALA A 10 20.95 -64.89 7.34
CA ALA A 10 21.47 -64.59 5.97
C ALA A 10 21.92 -65.62 4.85
N PHE A 11 21.77 -65.13 3.59
CA PHE A 11 22.53 -65.34 2.32
C PHE A 11 22.46 -66.61 1.43
N SER A 12 22.19 -66.41 0.11
CA SER A 12 23.09 -66.76 -1.04
C SER A 12 22.57 -66.21 -2.42
N ARG A 13 23.33 -66.37 -3.52
CA ARG A 13 23.08 -65.84 -4.91
C ARG A 13 23.30 -66.89 -6.02
N SER A 14 22.75 -66.68 -7.24
CA SER A 14 23.36 -67.15 -8.51
C SER A 14 22.89 -66.34 -9.75
N THR A 15 23.55 -66.47 -10.92
CA THR A 15 23.37 -65.64 -12.15
C THR A 15 23.82 -66.33 -13.46
N ARG A 16 23.25 -65.93 -14.64
CA ARG A 16 23.83 -65.89 -16.04
C ARG A 16 22.73 -65.54 -17.09
N ARG A 17 22.94 -64.62 -18.07
CA ARG A 17 23.51 -64.75 -19.47
C ARG A 17 22.68 -65.66 -20.42
N ALA A 18 22.52 -65.46 -21.75
CA ALA A 18 22.85 -64.44 -22.79
C ALA A 18 22.30 -64.95 -24.18
N ALA A 19 22.22 -64.30 -25.36
CA ALA A 19 22.18 -62.89 -25.87
C ALA A 19 21.98 -62.93 -27.44
N VAL A 20 22.34 -61.85 -28.20
CA VAL A 20 22.49 -61.75 -29.70
C VAL A 20 21.24 -61.30 -30.52
N ALA A 21 21.44 -60.79 -31.75
CA ALA A 21 20.57 -59.85 -32.49
C ALA A 21 20.28 -60.20 -33.99
N GLY A 22 19.45 -59.37 -34.67
CA GLY A 22 19.09 -59.43 -36.11
C GLY A 22 18.75 -58.04 -36.69
N VAL A 23 18.63 -57.88 -38.03
CA VAL A 23 18.83 -56.58 -38.75
C VAL A 23 17.89 -56.37 -39.97
N LEU A 24 17.73 -55.10 -40.42
CA LEU A 24 17.36 -54.54 -41.76
C LEU A 24 15.92 -53.99 -42.05
N LEU A 25 15.89 -52.64 -42.16
CA LEU A 25 15.13 -51.66 -42.97
C LEU A 25 13.66 -51.82 -43.51
N LEU A 26 12.95 -50.69 -43.36
CA LEU A 26 12.18 -49.88 -44.35
C LEU A 26 10.63 -49.91 -44.45
N LEU A 27 10.13 -48.68 -44.70
CA LEU A 27 8.83 -48.24 -45.26
C LEU A 27 7.53 -48.42 -44.45
N GLY A 28 6.91 -47.27 -44.10
CA GLY A 28 5.51 -47.03 -44.48
C GLY A 28 4.58 -46.38 -43.46
N LEU A 29 3.98 -45.25 -43.88
CA LEU A 29 2.70 -44.67 -43.44
C LEU A 29 2.59 -44.10 -42.00
N ALA A 30 1.76 -43.06 -41.89
CA ALA A 30 1.48 -42.35 -40.64
C ALA A 30 0.25 -42.94 -39.93
N GLY A 31 0.27 -42.93 -38.59
CA GLY A 31 -0.85 -43.30 -37.74
C GLY A 31 -0.90 -42.41 -36.50
N THR A 32 -2.10 -41.97 -36.11
CA THR A 32 -2.31 -41.07 -34.98
C THR A 32 -2.12 -41.79 -33.64
N MET A 33 -1.18 -41.34 -32.81
CA MET A 33 -1.09 -41.80 -31.43
C MET A 33 -2.08 -41.04 -30.54
N ALA A 34 -2.95 -41.77 -29.86
CA ALA A 34 -3.84 -41.22 -28.84
C ALA A 34 -3.05 -40.86 -27.56
N PRO A 35 -3.51 -39.87 -26.77
CA PRO A 35 -2.93 -39.59 -25.46
C PRO A 35 -3.18 -40.75 -24.48
N PRO A 36 -2.35 -40.90 -23.43
CA PRO A 36 -2.57 -41.93 -22.40
C PRO A 36 -3.89 -41.70 -21.66
N PRO A 37 -4.54 -42.76 -21.15
CA PRO A 37 -5.82 -42.63 -20.46
C PRO A 37 -5.67 -41.77 -19.21
N ALA A 38 -6.57 -40.78 -19.06
CA ALA A 38 -6.60 -39.92 -17.90
C ALA A 38 -6.78 -40.76 -16.63
N ARG A 39 -6.00 -40.47 -15.58
CA ARG A 39 -6.34 -40.92 -14.22
C ARG A 39 -7.70 -40.32 -13.89
N ALA A 40 -8.71 -41.18 -13.68
CA ALA A 40 -10.00 -40.76 -13.17
C ALA A 40 -9.77 -40.05 -11.82
N ALA A 41 -10.07 -38.76 -11.76
CA ALA A 41 -10.01 -38.02 -10.52
C ALA A 41 -11.07 -38.60 -9.56
N THR A 42 -10.66 -38.89 -8.32
CA THR A 42 -11.62 -39.05 -7.22
C THR A 42 -12.50 -37.80 -7.18
N PRO A 43 -13.84 -37.93 -7.16
CA PRO A 43 -14.71 -36.76 -7.10
C PRO A 43 -14.36 -35.91 -5.88
N ALA A 44 -14.01 -34.65 -6.10
CA ALA A 44 -13.90 -33.69 -5.02
C ALA A 44 -15.28 -33.58 -4.35
N THR A 45 -15.32 -33.69 -3.03
CA THR A 45 -16.53 -33.35 -2.27
C THR A 45 -16.77 -31.86 -2.43
N ALA A 46 -17.81 -31.49 -3.19
CA ALA A 46 -18.14 -30.10 -3.47
C ALA A 46 -18.24 -29.29 -2.17
N GLU A 47 -17.63 -28.10 -2.15
CA GLU A 47 -17.57 -27.28 -0.95
C GLU A 47 -18.96 -26.72 -0.62
N ALA A 48 -19.28 -26.61 0.66
CA ALA A 48 -20.62 -26.24 1.11
C ALA A 48 -21.05 -24.84 0.61
N ARG A 49 -20.09 -23.91 0.64
CA ARG A 49 -20.10 -22.63 -0.08
C ARG A 49 -18.88 -22.57 -0.99
N GLU A 50 -19.10 -22.16 -2.22
CA GLU A 50 -18.07 -21.88 -3.22
C GLU A 50 -18.15 -20.38 -3.58
N GLN A 51 -17.01 -19.73 -3.78
CA GLN A 51 -16.96 -18.33 -4.23
C GLN A 51 -15.87 -18.17 -5.30
N VAL A 52 -16.29 -17.79 -6.51
CA VAL A 52 -15.41 -17.75 -7.69
C VAL A 52 -15.33 -16.32 -8.21
N ARG A 53 -14.11 -15.74 -8.23
CA ARG A 53 -13.88 -14.40 -8.78
C ARG A 53 -13.97 -14.43 -10.30
N LEU A 54 -14.75 -13.51 -10.86
CA LEU A 54 -15.04 -13.46 -12.29
C LEU A 54 -14.06 -12.51 -13.01
N ASP A 55 -12.76 -12.78 -12.94
CA ASP A 55 -11.74 -11.97 -13.63
C ASP A 55 -11.82 -12.14 -15.15
N SER A 56 -11.81 -13.41 -15.60
CA SER A 56 -11.73 -13.86 -16.99
C SER A 56 -12.92 -13.48 -17.90
N GLY A 57 -12.82 -13.83 -19.19
CA GLY A 57 -13.98 -14.13 -20.05
C GLY A 57 -15.01 -13.04 -20.31
N TRP A 58 -14.73 -11.77 -19.98
CA TRP A 58 -15.68 -10.67 -20.21
C TRP A 58 -15.52 -10.04 -21.58
N ARG A 59 -16.66 -9.68 -22.16
CA ARG A 59 -16.83 -8.90 -23.38
C ARG A 59 -17.37 -7.53 -23.03
N PHE A 60 -16.78 -6.48 -23.57
CA PHE A 60 -17.15 -5.08 -23.34
C PHE A 60 -17.56 -4.37 -24.63
N HIS A 61 -18.63 -3.57 -24.56
CA HIS A 61 -19.09 -2.70 -25.64
C HIS A 61 -19.55 -1.33 -25.08
N PRO A 62 -19.01 -0.20 -25.58
CA PRO A 62 -19.50 1.13 -25.23
C PRO A 62 -20.77 1.48 -26.02
N GLY A 63 -21.76 2.07 -25.36
CA GLY A 63 -23.04 2.44 -25.95
C GLY A 63 -24.05 1.28 -26.07
N ASP A 64 -25.33 1.65 -26.07
CA ASP A 64 -26.47 0.77 -26.37
C ASP A 64 -26.52 0.38 -27.86
N PRO A 65 -27.18 -0.73 -28.22
CA PRO A 65 -27.48 -1.05 -29.60
C PRO A 65 -28.57 -0.12 -30.19
N PRO A 66 -28.69 -0.02 -31.52
CA PRO A 66 -29.70 0.82 -32.17
C PRO A 66 -31.13 0.50 -31.72
N GLY A 67 -31.95 1.53 -31.51
CA GLY A 67 -33.35 1.38 -31.13
C GLY A 67 -33.59 1.04 -29.65
N VAL A 68 -32.60 1.19 -28.77
CA VAL A 68 -32.88 1.23 -27.32
C VAL A 68 -33.68 2.48 -26.97
N ASP A 69 -33.31 3.65 -27.48
CA ASP A 69 -34.06 4.92 -27.36
C ASP A 69 -34.53 5.21 -25.91
N GLY A 70 -33.63 4.97 -24.95
CA GLY A 70 -33.85 5.11 -23.52
C GLY A 70 -34.69 4.03 -22.84
N ARG A 71 -35.19 3.01 -23.56
CA ARG A 71 -36.04 1.93 -23.02
C ARG A 71 -35.38 1.06 -21.93
N LEU A 72 -34.09 1.24 -21.66
CA LEU A 72 -33.31 0.55 -20.63
C LEU A 72 -32.76 1.48 -19.53
N ASP A 73 -33.18 2.74 -19.51
CA ASP A 73 -32.70 3.69 -18.50
C ASP A 73 -33.32 3.42 -17.13
N TYR A 74 -32.56 3.71 -16.07
CA TYR A 74 -33.02 3.54 -14.69
C TYR A 74 -34.22 4.44 -14.39
N ASP A 75 -34.12 5.74 -14.66
CA ASP A 75 -35.18 6.75 -14.46
C ASP A 75 -35.04 7.85 -15.53
N GLU A 76 -35.98 8.79 -15.60
CA GLU A 76 -35.75 10.04 -16.35
C GLU A 76 -34.70 10.92 -15.63
N ARG A 77 -33.85 11.61 -16.39
CA ARG A 77 -32.83 12.55 -15.87
C ARG A 77 -33.23 14.00 -16.17
N PRO A 78 -32.90 14.99 -15.33
CA PRO A 78 -33.12 16.40 -15.63
C PRO A 78 -32.31 16.84 -16.87
N GLN A 79 -32.74 17.94 -17.50
CA GLN A 79 -31.94 18.57 -18.55
C GLN A 79 -30.83 19.43 -17.94
N VAL A 80 -29.58 19.07 -18.20
CA VAL A 80 -28.41 19.89 -17.86
C VAL A 80 -28.36 21.10 -18.79
N GLY A 81 -28.93 22.22 -18.36
CA GLY A 81 -28.91 23.48 -19.12
C GLY A 81 -27.58 24.24 -19.08
N GLN A 82 -26.74 23.95 -18.08
CA GLN A 82 -25.39 24.49 -17.91
C GLN A 82 -24.54 23.46 -17.14
N SER A 83 -23.28 23.29 -17.53
CA SER A 83 -22.31 22.48 -16.78
C SER A 83 -22.00 23.09 -15.41
N ALA A 84 -21.80 22.23 -14.41
CA ALA A 84 -21.23 22.57 -13.12
C ALA A 84 -19.79 22.05 -12.95
N ASP A 85 -19.19 21.48 -13.99
CA ASP A 85 -17.75 21.29 -14.03
C ASP A 85 -17.07 22.68 -14.02
N GLY A 86 -16.13 22.89 -13.10
CA GLY A 86 -15.63 24.23 -12.74
C GLY A 86 -16.45 24.98 -11.67
N LYS A 87 -17.55 24.42 -11.13
CA LYS A 87 -18.23 24.97 -9.95
C LYS A 87 -17.29 24.82 -8.74
N VAL A 88 -16.76 25.94 -8.28
CA VAL A 88 -15.94 26.06 -7.06
C VAL A 88 -16.57 25.32 -5.86
N ALA A 89 -15.77 24.55 -5.12
CA ALA A 89 -16.27 23.65 -4.08
C ALA A 89 -17.08 24.37 -2.96
N ASP A 90 -16.74 25.63 -2.60
CA ASP A 90 -17.50 26.41 -1.61
C ASP A 90 -18.75 27.13 -2.16
N ALA A 91 -19.22 26.76 -3.35
CA ALA A 91 -20.48 27.24 -3.91
C ALA A 91 -21.69 26.73 -3.11
N ARG A 92 -22.76 27.53 -3.06
CA ARG A 92 -23.99 27.12 -2.36
C ARG A 92 -24.66 25.92 -3.06
N PRO A 93 -25.26 25.00 -2.30
CA PRO A 93 -25.93 23.81 -2.82
C PRO A 93 -27.38 24.10 -3.21
N ASP A 94 -27.72 23.71 -4.42
CA ASP A 94 -29.01 24.02 -5.05
C ASP A 94 -30.12 23.08 -4.54
N ALA A 95 -31.38 23.42 -4.83
CA ALA A 95 -32.50 22.56 -4.47
C ALA A 95 -32.55 21.30 -5.35
N ALA A 96 -33.10 20.22 -4.79
CA ALA A 96 -33.41 18.99 -5.49
C ALA A 96 -34.38 19.24 -6.68
N GLU A 97 -34.15 18.59 -7.81
CA GLU A 97 -35.16 18.50 -8.87
C GLU A 97 -35.97 17.22 -8.69
N LYS A 98 -37.28 17.35 -8.46
CA LYS A 98 -38.18 16.20 -8.35
C LYS A 98 -38.61 15.74 -9.74
N ILE A 99 -38.27 14.50 -10.07
CA ILE A 99 -38.58 13.86 -11.35
C ILE A 99 -39.71 12.85 -11.15
N GLU A 100 -40.65 12.82 -12.09
CA GLU A 100 -41.64 11.77 -12.24
C GLU A 100 -41.58 11.30 -13.70
N ALA A 101 -41.21 10.03 -13.90
CA ALA A 101 -41.04 9.47 -15.24
C ALA A 101 -42.37 9.43 -16.00
N LYS A 102 -42.35 9.98 -17.23
CA LYS A 102 -43.49 10.03 -18.15
C LYS A 102 -43.46 8.88 -19.16
N ARG A 103 -42.33 8.18 -19.25
CA ARG A 103 -42.13 6.95 -20.05
C ARG A 103 -41.83 5.73 -19.16
N PRO A 104 -41.95 4.50 -19.68
CA PRO A 104 -41.48 3.31 -18.97
C PRO A 104 -39.96 3.36 -18.72
N VAL A 105 -39.55 3.11 -17.48
CA VAL A 105 -38.16 3.09 -16.99
C VAL A 105 -37.91 1.87 -16.09
N LEU A 106 -36.65 1.53 -15.79
CA LEU A 106 -36.31 0.31 -15.06
C LEU A 106 -36.39 0.42 -13.52
N LYS A 107 -36.39 1.62 -12.94
CA LYS A 107 -36.40 1.87 -11.47
C LYS A 107 -37.40 0.99 -10.69
N PRO A 108 -38.70 0.88 -11.04
CA PRO A 108 -39.64 0.02 -10.32
C PRO A 108 -39.26 -1.47 -10.31
N TRP A 109 -38.50 -1.94 -11.31
CA TRP A 109 -38.02 -3.31 -11.40
C TRP A 109 -36.70 -3.55 -10.64
N ILE A 110 -35.93 -2.50 -10.38
CA ILE A 110 -34.62 -2.52 -9.74
C ILE A 110 -34.73 -2.28 -8.23
N LEU A 111 -35.60 -1.37 -7.80
CA LEU A 111 -35.87 -1.04 -6.39
C LEU A 111 -36.10 -2.25 -5.46
N PRO A 112 -36.77 -3.36 -5.87
CA PRO A 112 -36.89 -4.54 -5.02
C PRO A 112 -35.56 -5.18 -4.57
N THR A 113 -34.43 -4.87 -5.22
CA THR A 113 -33.08 -5.27 -4.79
C THR A 113 -32.72 -4.69 -3.41
N ALA A 114 -33.23 -3.49 -3.08
CA ALA A 114 -33.00 -2.83 -1.80
C ALA A 114 -33.73 -3.50 -0.61
N ASN A 115 -34.73 -4.36 -0.85
CA ASN A 115 -35.65 -4.85 0.18
C ASN A 115 -34.99 -5.62 1.35
N ALA A 116 -33.80 -6.19 1.17
CA ALA A 116 -33.02 -6.82 2.25
C ALA A 116 -32.42 -5.81 3.25
N PHE A 117 -32.36 -4.53 2.85
CA PHE A 117 -31.78 -3.42 3.61
C PHE A 117 -32.83 -2.38 4.04
N ILE A 118 -34.09 -2.49 3.59
CA ILE A 118 -35.20 -1.67 4.09
C ILE A 118 -35.76 -2.31 5.38
N ALA A 119 -35.64 -1.63 6.52
CA ALA A 119 -36.01 -2.18 7.82
C ALA A 119 -37.54 -2.28 8.01
N ASP A 120 -38.31 -1.24 7.67
CA ASP A 120 -39.77 -1.28 7.71
C ASP A 120 -40.32 -2.10 6.53
N PRO A 121 -41.00 -3.24 6.76
CA PRO A 121 -41.57 -4.03 5.67
C PRO A 121 -42.64 -3.29 4.86
N ALA A 122 -43.25 -2.22 5.39
CA ALA A 122 -44.25 -1.43 4.67
C ALA A 122 -43.65 -0.46 3.63
N GLN A 123 -42.36 -0.12 3.71
CA GLN A 123 -41.67 0.67 2.67
C GLN A 123 -41.07 -0.19 1.54
N ARG A 124 -41.17 -1.53 1.62
CA ARG A 124 -40.54 -2.44 0.66
C ARG A 124 -41.23 -2.42 -0.70
N HIS A 125 -40.42 -2.40 -1.75
CA HIS A 125 -40.89 -2.27 -3.12
C HIS A 125 -41.37 -3.61 -3.69
N ALA A 126 -42.61 -3.65 -4.17
CA ALA A 126 -43.13 -4.77 -4.93
C ALA A 126 -42.62 -4.72 -6.37
N ARG A 127 -42.15 -5.85 -6.90
CA ARG A 127 -41.74 -5.96 -8.31
C ARG A 127 -42.97 -5.89 -9.22
N PRO A 128 -42.95 -5.10 -10.32
CA PRO A 128 -44.07 -5.04 -11.25
C PRO A 128 -44.40 -6.39 -11.90
N ALA A 129 -45.65 -6.55 -12.34
CA ALA A 129 -46.10 -7.71 -13.11
C ALA A 129 -45.86 -7.51 -14.62
N GLY A 130 -45.66 -8.61 -15.34
CA GLY A 130 -45.44 -8.61 -16.80
C GLY A 130 -43.96 -8.62 -17.19
N THR A 131 -43.64 -8.06 -18.35
CA THR A 131 -42.30 -8.06 -18.95
C THR A 131 -41.62 -6.71 -18.73
N PRO A 132 -40.35 -6.67 -18.28
CA PRO A 132 -39.59 -5.42 -18.19
C PRO A 132 -39.40 -4.72 -19.55
N PRO A 133 -39.27 -3.38 -19.56
CA PRO A 133 -38.86 -2.62 -20.74
C PRO A 133 -37.61 -3.19 -21.41
N GLY A 134 -37.60 -3.16 -22.75
CA GLY A 134 -36.43 -3.51 -23.57
C GLY A 134 -36.02 -5.00 -23.58
N SER A 135 -36.86 -5.94 -23.14
CA SER A 135 -36.56 -7.39 -23.20
C SER A 135 -36.23 -7.94 -24.61
N ASP A 136 -36.64 -7.21 -25.64
CA ASP A 136 -36.38 -7.44 -27.07
C ASP A 136 -34.98 -6.98 -27.54
N VAL A 137 -34.23 -6.25 -26.71
CA VAL A 137 -32.95 -5.64 -27.09
C VAL A 137 -31.91 -6.71 -27.40
N ALA A 138 -31.20 -6.53 -28.52
CA ALA A 138 -30.26 -7.52 -29.07
C ALA A 138 -29.20 -7.98 -28.06
N PHE A 139 -28.60 -7.06 -27.31
CA PHE A 139 -27.52 -7.36 -26.35
C PHE A 139 -27.99 -8.20 -25.14
N LEU A 140 -29.30 -8.31 -24.91
CA LEU A 140 -29.88 -9.17 -23.87
C LEU A 140 -30.08 -10.62 -24.34
N GLN A 141 -30.10 -10.88 -25.65
CA GLN A 141 -30.45 -12.20 -26.16
C GLN A 141 -29.34 -13.22 -25.85
N ARG A 142 -29.76 -14.44 -25.50
CA ARG A 142 -28.90 -15.53 -24.99
C ARG A 142 -27.90 -16.02 -26.05
N ASP A 143 -28.26 -15.87 -27.32
CA ASP A 143 -27.58 -16.30 -28.54
C ASP A 143 -26.99 -15.13 -29.36
N PHE A 144 -27.02 -13.91 -28.84
CA PHE A 144 -26.37 -12.76 -29.46
C PHE A 144 -24.84 -12.96 -29.57
N ASP A 145 -24.29 -12.74 -30.76
CA ASP A 145 -22.86 -12.86 -31.05
C ASP A 145 -22.07 -11.63 -30.54
N ASP A 146 -21.41 -11.79 -29.39
CA ASP A 146 -20.48 -10.83 -28.81
C ASP A 146 -19.00 -11.10 -29.16
N SER A 147 -18.71 -11.96 -30.13
CA SER A 147 -17.32 -12.30 -30.52
C SER A 147 -16.51 -11.08 -30.98
N ALA A 148 -17.17 -10.09 -31.57
CA ALA A 148 -16.61 -8.80 -32.00
C ALA A 148 -16.40 -7.79 -30.85
N TRP A 149 -16.92 -8.04 -29.64
CA TRP A 149 -16.76 -7.14 -28.49
C TRP A 149 -15.36 -7.24 -27.88
N ARG A 150 -14.89 -6.15 -27.27
CA ARG A 150 -13.55 -6.07 -26.66
C ARG A 150 -13.44 -7.06 -25.50
N SER A 151 -12.51 -8.01 -25.59
CA SER A 151 -12.13 -8.84 -24.43
C SER A 151 -11.54 -7.95 -23.33
N VAL A 152 -12.05 -8.06 -22.11
CA VAL A 152 -11.55 -7.35 -20.92
C VAL A 152 -11.34 -8.32 -19.77
N THR A 153 -10.61 -7.89 -18.74
CA THR A 153 -10.40 -8.62 -17.48
C THR A 153 -10.80 -7.68 -16.36
N LEU A 154 -11.47 -8.20 -15.32
CA LEU A 154 -11.88 -7.38 -14.17
C LEU A 154 -10.80 -7.32 -13.07
N PRO A 155 -10.68 -6.17 -12.37
CA PRO A 155 -11.51 -4.97 -12.49
C PRO A 155 -11.15 -4.10 -13.70
N HIS A 156 -12.14 -3.38 -14.24
CA HIS A 156 -12.00 -2.62 -15.48
C HIS A 156 -12.70 -1.27 -15.42
N ASP A 157 -11.91 -0.21 -15.60
CA ASP A 157 -12.34 1.15 -15.92
C ASP A 157 -12.16 1.35 -17.44
N TRP A 158 -13.22 1.71 -18.17
CA TRP A 158 -13.16 1.93 -19.61
C TRP A 158 -12.53 3.27 -19.96
N ALA A 159 -12.64 4.26 -19.07
CA ALA A 159 -12.37 5.66 -19.37
C ALA A 159 -10.89 6.00 -19.22
N ILE A 160 -10.18 5.34 -18.29
CA ILE A 160 -8.76 5.57 -18.02
C ILE A 160 -7.84 5.30 -19.22
N ALA A 161 -8.31 4.51 -20.19
CA ALA A 161 -7.61 4.28 -21.46
C ALA A 161 -7.49 5.56 -22.32
N GLY A 162 -8.32 6.58 -22.06
CA GLY A 162 -8.35 7.84 -22.79
C GLY A 162 -8.92 7.73 -24.21
N PRO A 163 -8.67 8.72 -25.08
CA PRO A 163 -7.84 9.91 -24.83
C PRO A 163 -8.47 10.87 -23.80
N PHE A 164 -7.64 11.77 -23.26
CA PHE A 164 -8.13 12.93 -22.50
C PHE A 164 -8.87 13.91 -23.43
N LEU A 165 -9.87 14.59 -22.88
CA LEU A 165 -10.70 15.58 -23.55
C LEU A 165 -10.01 16.94 -23.54
N VAL A 166 -9.42 17.35 -24.67
CA VAL A 166 -8.62 18.59 -24.77
C VAL A 166 -9.48 19.86 -24.80
N ASP A 167 -10.73 19.77 -25.29
CA ASP A 167 -11.64 20.91 -25.43
C ASP A 167 -12.75 20.90 -24.36
N GLY A 168 -13.22 22.10 -23.98
CA GLY A 168 -14.40 22.32 -23.12
C GLY A 168 -14.16 22.20 -21.61
N PRO A 169 -15.07 22.76 -20.78
CA PRO A 169 -14.95 22.73 -19.32
C PRO A 169 -15.36 21.36 -18.77
N TYR A 170 -14.39 20.46 -18.61
CA TYR A 170 -14.61 19.07 -18.14
C TYR A 170 -13.50 18.58 -17.18
N GLY A 171 -12.92 19.50 -16.40
CA GLY A 171 -11.80 19.27 -15.50
C GLY A 171 -12.18 18.49 -14.23
N GLY A 172 -13.35 18.78 -13.65
CA GLY A 172 -13.86 18.17 -12.41
C GLY A 172 -13.99 16.65 -12.50
N MET A 173 -14.53 16.13 -13.60
CA MET A 173 -14.57 14.67 -13.87
C MET A 173 -13.28 14.15 -14.56
N GLY A 174 -12.14 14.82 -14.37
CA GLY A 174 -10.80 14.33 -14.73
C GLY A 174 -10.43 14.41 -16.20
N ARG A 175 -11.15 15.21 -17.01
CA ARG A 175 -11.03 15.32 -18.48
C ARG A 175 -11.04 13.96 -19.21
N LEU A 176 -11.75 12.95 -18.69
CA LEU A 176 -11.88 11.62 -19.29
C LEU A 176 -13.35 11.26 -19.55
N PRO A 177 -13.69 10.52 -20.62
CA PRO A 177 -15.07 10.15 -20.96
C PRO A 177 -15.59 9.01 -20.06
N SER A 178 -15.81 9.31 -18.78
CA SER A 178 -16.32 8.40 -17.75
C SER A 178 -17.85 8.25 -17.74
N TRP A 179 -18.56 9.09 -18.50
CA TRP A 179 -20.01 9.03 -18.67
C TRP A 179 -20.44 8.21 -19.89
N GLY A 180 -21.73 7.91 -19.99
CA GLY A 180 -22.34 7.11 -21.04
C GLY A 180 -22.58 5.65 -20.62
N VAL A 181 -23.08 4.88 -21.58
CA VAL A 181 -23.47 3.48 -21.38
C VAL A 181 -22.29 2.54 -21.62
N GLY A 182 -22.11 1.55 -20.74
CA GLY A 182 -21.13 0.48 -20.90
C GLY A 182 -21.76 -0.89 -20.68
N TRP A 183 -21.69 -1.78 -21.67
CA TRP A 183 -22.18 -3.14 -21.58
C TRP A 183 -21.06 -4.13 -21.32
N TYR A 184 -21.33 -5.07 -20.41
CA TYR A 184 -20.47 -6.21 -20.08
C TYR A 184 -21.26 -7.50 -20.29
N ARG A 185 -20.70 -8.45 -21.04
CA ARG A 185 -21.28 -9.78 -21.29
C ARG A 185 -20.29 -10.88 -20.93
N ARG A 186 -20.78 -11.99 -20.38
CA ARG A 186 -19.97 -13.16 -20.03
C ARG A 186 -20.81 -14.44 -19.96
N ALA A 187 -20.25 -15.55 -20.47
CA ALA A 187 -20.81 -16.88 -20.24
C ALA A 187 -20.50 -17.39 -18.81
N LEU A 188 -21.46 -18.08 -18.20
CA LEU A 188 -21.35 -18.70 -16.88
C LEU A 188 -21.51 -20.23 -16.99
N ASP A 189 -20.45 -20.97 -16.67
CA ASP A 189 -20.48 -22.43 -16.65
C ASP A 189 -21.00 -22.95 -15.30
N LEU A 190 -22.31 -23.20 -15.23
CA LEU A 190 -22.98 -23.73 -14.04
C LEU A 190 -23.39 -25.21 -14.27
N PRO A 191 -22.74 -26.19 -13.63
CA PRO A 191 -22.97 -27.60 -13.92
C PRO A 191 -24.34 -28.07 -13.40
N ALA A 192 -24.90 -29.11 -14.02
CA ALA A 192 -26.16 -29.73 -13.59
C ALA A 192 -26.11 -30.23 -12.12
N SER A 193 -24.93 -30.56 -11.59
CA SER A 193 -24.72 -30.92 -10.19
C SER A 193 -24.88 -29.77 -9.18
N ALA A 194 -25.00 -28.52 -9.64
CA ALA A 194 -25.34 -27.37 -8.81
C ALA A 194 -26.87 -27.13 -8.73
N ALA A 195 -27.70 -27.89 -9.44
CA ALA A 195 -29.15 -27.74 -9.38
C ALA A 195 -29.66 -27.94 -7.93
N GLY A 196 -30.52 -27.02 -7.48
CA GLY A 196 -31.01 -26.98 -6.09
C GLY A 196 -30.12 -26.20 -5.11
N ARG A 197 -28.93 -25.75 -5.51
CA ARG A 197 -28.14 -24.75 -4.77
C ARG A 197 -28.64 -23.34 -5.04
N ARG A 198 -28.24 -22.38 -4.20
CA ARG A 198 -28.41 -20.94 -4.47
C ARG A 198 -27.18 -20.41 -5.21
N VAL A 199 -27.39 -19.50 -6.16
CA VAL A 199 -26.36 -18.91 -7.01
C VAL A 199 -26.55 -17.39 -6.98
N PHE A 200 -25.62 -16.69 -6.35
CA PHE A 200 -25.62 -15.23 -6.19
C PHE A 200 -24.52 -14.59 -7.02
N LEU A 201 -24.80 -13.39 -7.56
CA LEU A 201 -23.79 -12.50 -8.11
C LEU A 201 -23.49 -11.42 -7.08
N ASP A 202 -22.26 -11.37 -6.60
CA ASP A 202 -21.74 -10.31 -5.73
C ASP A 202 -20.93 -9.31 -6.56
N ILE A 203 -21.24 -8.03 -6.40
CA ILE A 203 -20.57 -6.91 -7.08
C ILE A 203 -19.88 -6.07 -6.01
N GLY A 204 -18.56 -5.89 -6.08
CA GLY A 204 -17.80 -5.06 -5.13
C GLY A 204 -18.03 -3.54 -5.33
N GLY A 205 -18.33 -3.14 -6.56
CA GLY A 205 -18.63 -1.78 -6.99
C GLY A 205 -18.73 -1.73 -8.52
N ALA A 206 -19.67 -0.95 -9.04
CA ALA A 206 -19.96 -0.85 -10.46
C ALA A 206 -20.43 0.56 -10.79
N MET A 207 -19.59 1.35 -11.44
CA MET A 207 -19.82 2.77 -11.69
C MET A 207 -20.46 2.94 -13.07
N SER A 208 -21.74 3.29 -13.21
CA SER A 208 -22.85 3.43 -12.22
C SER A 208 -24.20 3.04 -12.87
N TYR A 209 -25.32 3.16 -12.14
CA TYR A 209 -26.66 2.77 -12.64
C TYR A 209 -26.73 1.32 -13.14
N ALA A 210 -26.09 0.41 -12.39
CA ALA A 210 -25.85 -0.96 -12.79
C ALA A 210 -27.13 -1.79 -12.82
N THR A 211 -27.38 -2.47 -13.94
CA THR A 211 -28.54 -3.34 -14.16
C THR A 211 -28.09 -4.69 -14.72
N VAL A 212 -28.67 -5.80 -14.22
CA VAL A 212 -28.20 -7.17 -14.47
C VAL A 212 -29.30 -8.03 -15.12
N TRP A 213 -28.95 -8.75 -16.18
CA TRP A 213 -29.78 -9.78 -16.82
C TRP A 213 -29.04 -11.12 -16.89
N LEU A 214 -29.78 -12.21 -16.72
CA LEU A 214 -29.29 -13.57 -16.98
C LEU A 214 -30.24 -14.26 -17.97
N ASN A 215 -29.70 -14.79 -19.07
CA ASN A 215 -30.48 -15.45 -20.12
C ASN A 215 -31.63 -14.55 -20.65
N GLY A 216 -31.35 -13.26 -20.87
CA GLY A 216 -32.32 -12.23 -21.31
C GLY A 216 -33.32 -11.76 -20.25
N ARG A 217 -33.36 -12.38 -19.07
CA ARG A 217 -34.31 -12.06 -18.00
C ARG A 217 -33.66 -11.09 -17.01
N LEU A 218 -34.31 -9.95 -16.77
CA LEU A 218 -33.87 -8.95 -15.78
C LEU A 218 -33.83 -9.56 -14.38
N VAL A 219 -32.69 -9.46 -13.70
CA VAL A 219 -32.50 -9.95 -12.33
C VAL A 219 -32.79 -8.82 -11.35
N GLY A 220 -32.02 -7.73 -11.40
CA GLY A 220 -32.06 -6.59 -10.48
C GLY A 220 -30.96 -5.58 -10.83
N GLY A 221 -30.55 -4.75 -9.87
CA GLY A 221 -29.51 -3.73 -10.07
C GLY A 221 -29.28 -2.83 -8.85
N TRP A 222 -28.36 -1.88 -8.99
CA TRP A 222 -28.01 -0.91 -7.93
C TRP A 222 -27.50 0.40 -8.56
N PRO A 223 -28.04 1.59 -8.19
CA PRO A 223 -27.66 2.83 -8.86
C PRO A 223 -26.37 3.45 -8.34
N TYR A 224 -26.14 3.40 -7.02
CA TYR A 224 -24.96 4.01 -6.40
C TYR A 224 -23.68 3.25 -6.76
N GLY A 225 -22.76 3.92 -7.46
CA GLY A 225 -21.60 3.25 -8.05
C GLY A 225 -20.55 2.76 -7.04
N TYR A 226 -20.59 3.25 -5.80
CA TYR A 226 -19.56 3.01 -4.79
C TYR A 226 -19.87 1.89 -3.80
N ASN A 227 -21.10 1.36 -3.76
CA ASN A 227 -21.43 0.30 -2.83
C ASN A 227 -21.10 -1.09 -3.37
N SER A 228 -20.95 -2.05 -2.45
CA SER A 228 -21.03 -3.47 -2.79
C SER A 228 -22.47 -3.96 -2.65
N TRP A 229 -22.89 -4.93 -3.46
CA TRP A 229 -24.27 -5.44 -3.47
C TRP A 229 -24.36 -6.84 -4.08
N ARG A 230 -25.55 -7.44 -3.98
CA ARG A 230 -25.86 -8.82 -4.40
C ARG A 230 -27.16 -8.88 -5.19
N VAL A 231 -27.23 -9.80 -6.15
CA VAL A 231 -28.49 -10.30 -6.72
C VAL A 231 -28.52 -11.83 -6.76
N ASP A 232 -29.71 -12.41 -6.58
CA ASP A 232 -29.95 -13.85 -6.75
C ASP A 232 -30.15 -14.20 -8.22
N LEU A 233 -29.24 -15.00 -8.78
CA LEU A 233 -29.34 -15.51 -10.14
C LEU A 233 -30.19 -16.79 -10.23
N THR A 234 -30.41 -17.50 -9.12
CA THR A 234 -30.98 -18.86 -9.10
C THR A 234 -32.28 -19.02 -9.90
N PRO A 235 -33.27 -18.08 -9.86
CA PRO A 235 -34.52 -18.19 -10.63
C PRO A 235 -34.35 -18.05 -12.16
N TYR A 236 -33.13 -17.78 -12.62
CA TYR A 236 -32.78 -17.43 -14.00
C TYR A 236 -31.69 -18.35 -14.62
N VAL A 237 -31.08 -19.23 -13.82
CA VAL A 237 -30.05 -20.20 -14.23
C VAL A 237 -30.67 -21.39 -14.97
N ASP A 238 -30.04 -21.79 -16.08
CA ASP A 238 -30.26 -23.05 -16.79
C ASP A 238 -29.14 -24.04 -16.40
N PHE A 239 -29.38 -24.86 -15.37
CA PHE A 239 -28.34 -25.70 -14.75
C PHE A 239 -27.87 -26.83 -15.69
N GLY A 240 -26.59 -26.80 -16.06
CA GLY A 240 -26.02 -27.67 -17.10
C GLY A 240 -26.24 -27.17 -18.54
N GLY A 241 -26.89 -26.03 -18.71
CA GLY A 241 -27.06 -25.32 -19.99
C GLY A 241 -26.14 -24.09 -20.12
N HIS A 242 -26.16 -23.45 -21.30
CA HIS A 242 -25.36 -22.25 -21.59
C HIS A 242 -25.96 -21.00 -20.92
N ASN A 243 -25.32 -20.47 -19.88
CA ASN A 243 -25.85 -19.28 -19.19
C ASN A 243 -25.15 -18.00 -19.66
N GLN A 244 -25.92 -17.01 -20.12
CA GLN A 244 -25.41 -15.74 -20.60
C GLN A 244 -25.74 -14.60 -19.64
N LEU A 245 -24.72 -14.07 -18.96
CA LEU A 245 -24.81 -12.87 -18.12
C LEU A 245 -24.63 -11.61 -18.98
N ALA A 246 -25.43 -10.59 -18.72
CA ALA A 246 -25.28 -9.25 -19.28
C ALA A 246 -25.48 -8.19 -18.17
N ILE A 247 -24.62 -7.17 -18.15
CA ILE A 247 -24.68 -6.04 -17.22
C ILE A 247 -24.60 -4.74 -18.03
N ARG A 248 -25.54 -3.82 -17.85
CA ARG A 248 -25.52 -2.45 -18.37
C ARG A 248 -25.13 -1.51 -17.23
N LEU A 249 -24.16 -0.64 -17.47
CA LEU A 249 -23.86 0.55 -16.68
C LEU A 249 -24.27 1.78 -17.50
N ASP A 250 -24.69 2.86 -16.85
CA ASP A 250 -25.29 4.03 -17.50
C ASP A 250 -24.92 5.31 -16.73
N ASN A 251 -23.67 5.72 -16.91
CA ASN A 251 -23.01 6.75 -16.13
C ASN A 251 -23.52 8.13 -16.57
N PRO A 252 -24.14 8.95 -15.70
CA PRO A 252 -24.51 10.29 -16.08
C PRO A 252 -23.25 11.16 -16.22
N PRO A 253 -23.19 12.13 -17.16
CA PRO A 253 -22.25 13.23 -17.06
C PRO A 253 -22.59 14.08 -15.82
N GLU A 254 -21.73 15.01 -15.40
CA GLU A 254 -22.08 16.01 -14.36
C GLU A 254 -22.54 15.38 -13.02
N SER A 255 -22.01 14.20 -12.69
CA SER A 255 -22.49 13.32 -11.59
C SER A 255 -21.53 13.18 -10.40
N ALA A 256 -20.34 13.78 -10.48
CA ALA A 256 -19.33 13.80 -9.43
C ALA A 256 -18.48 15.08 -9.53
N ARG A 257 -17.84 15.49 -8.42
CA ARG A 257 -16.87 16.61 -8.39
C ARG A 257 -15.44 16.18 -8.76
N TRP A 258 -15.14 14.90 -8.58
CA TRP A 258 -13.90 14.20 -8.91
C TRP A 258 -14.15 13.17 -10.01
N TYR A 259 -13.09 12.49 -10.48
CA TYR A 259 -13.21 11.38 -11.44
C TYR A 259 -13.83 10.13 -10.80
N PRO A 260 -15.01 9.66 -11.24
CA PRO A 260 -15.58 8.41 -10.72
C PRO A 260 -14.98 7.16 -11.38
N GLY A 261 -14.35 7.31 -12.56
CA GLY A 261 -14.11 6.22 -13.52
C GLY A 261 -15.41 5.71 -14.15
N GLY A 262 -15.33 4.68 -15.00
CA GLY A 262 -16.53 4.04 -15.56
C GLY A 262 -16.34 2.56 -15.81
N GLY A 263 -17.14 1.70 -15.18
CA GLY A 263 -17.03 0.26 -15.38
C GLY A 263 -17.30 -0.61 -14.16
N LEU A 264 -17.01 -1.91 -14.34
CA LEU A 264 -16.92 -2.89 -13.25
C LEU A 264 -15.53 -2.76 -12.61
N TYR A 265 -15.33 -1.64 -11.91
CA TYR A 265 -14.03 -1.19 -11.42
C TYR A 265 -13.58 -1.85 -10.11
N ARG A 266 -14.40 -2.73 -9.52
CA ARG A 266 -14.05 -3.63 -8.42
C ARG A 266 -14.35 -5.08 -8.76
N ASP A 267 -13.95 -5.98 -7.88
CA ASP A 267 -14.12 -7.41 -8.08
C ASP A 267 -15.59 -7.85 -8.14
N VAL A 268 -15.86 -8.80 -9.01
CA VAL A 268 -17.16 -9.46 -9.21
C VAL A 268 -17.01 -10.93 -8.88
N TRP A 269 -17.95 -11.51 -8.12
CA TRP A 269 -17.89 -12.89 -7.67
C TRP A 269 -19.19 -13.64 -7.93
N LEU A 270 -19.07 -14.93 -8.25
CA LEU A 270 -20.16 -15.88 -8.27
C LEU A 270 -20.11 -16.69 -6.97
N THR A 271 -21.11 -16.53 -6.11
CA THR A 271 -21.19 -17.21 -4.81
C THR A 271 -22.27 -18.28 -4.84
N VAL A 272 -21.91 -19.53 -4.57
CA VAL A 272 -22.83 -20.70 -4.65
C VAL A 272 -22.92 -21.37 -3.27
N THR A 273 -24.13 -21.62 -2.77
CA THR A 273 -24.36 -22.18 -1.41
C THR A 273 -25.42 -23.29 -1.40
N ASP A 274 -25.50 -24.06 -0.32
CA ASP A 274 -26.75 -24.77 0.04
C ASP A 274 -27.91 -23.76 0.21
N PRO A 275 -29.19 -24.15 0.07
CA PRO A 275 -30.34 -23.30 0.41
C PRO A 275 -30.39 -22.82 1.86
N VAL A 276 -29.66 -23.44 2.78
CA VAL A 276 -29.54 -22.99 4.18
C VAL A 276 -28.12 -22.47 4.45
N HIS A 277 -27.95 -21.16 4.51
CA HIS A 277 -26.63 -20.51 4.52
C HIS A 277 -26.57 -19.29 5.43
N VAL A 278 -25.36 -18.88 5.82
CA VAL A 278 -25.09 -17.55 6.42
C VAL A 278 -25.48 -16.48 5.41
N ALA A 279 -26.22 -15.48 5.89
CA ALA A 279 -26.73 -14.37 5.09
C ALA A 279 -25.60 -13.52 4.48
N GLN A 280 -25.93 -12.67 3.51
CA GLN A 280 -24.99 -11.66 3.00
C GLN A 280 -24.50 -10.77 4.16
N TRP A 281 -23.19 -10.82 4.45
CA TRP A 281 -22.58 -10.18 5.62
C TRP A 281 -23.29 -10.49 6.95
N GLY A 282 -23.83 -11.71 7.07
CA GLY A 282 -24.68 -12.14 8.18
C GLY A 282 -23.99 -12.22 9.54
N THR A 283 -22.65 -12.11 9.57
CA THR A 283 -21.81 -12.13 10.76
C THR A 283 -21.54 -10.72 11.30
N GLN A 284 -21.69 -10.56 12.61
CA GLN A 284 -21.29 -9.36 13.35
C GLN A 284 -20.49 -9.77 14.58
N LEU A 285 -19.22 -9.37 14.65
CA LEU A 285 -18.35 -9.58 15.80
C LEU A 285 -18.15 -8.29 16.58
N THR A 286 -18.22 -8.37 17.91
CA THR A 286 -17.91 -7.26 18.83
C THR A 286 -17.10 -7.76 20.01
N THR A 287 -16.19 -6.92 20.53
CA THR A 287 -15.29 -7.31 21.64
C THR A 287 -15.55 -6.48 22.88
N THR A 288 -15.80 -7.14 24.01
CA THR A 288 -16.13 -6.50 25.30
C THR A 288 -15.20 -6.95 26.41
N GLY A 289 -14.92 -6.06 27.36
CA GLY A 289 -13.97 -6.31 28.45
C GLY A 289 -12.54 -6.58 27.96
N VAL A 290 -12.09 -5.81 26.97
CA VAL A 290 -10.79 -6.00 26.30
C VAL A 290 -9.64 -5.56 27.22
N SER A 291 -8.63 -6.42 27.36
CA SER A 291 -7.44 -6.21 28.16
C SER A 291 -6.29 -7.10 27.66
N SER A 292 -5.08 -6.92 28.21
CA SER A 292 -3.96 -7.86 28.05
C SER A 292 -4.28 -9.28 28.54
N ASP A 293 -5.19 -9.40 29.50
CA ASP A 293 -5.40 -10.62 30.27
C ASP A 293 -6.51 -11.47 29.63
N ALA A 294 -7.54 -10.81 29.09
CA ALA A 294 -8.60 -11.43 28.32
C ALA A 294 -9.42 -10.42 27.49
N ALA A 295 -10.21 -10.95 26.55
CA ALA A 295 -11.35 -10.27 25.95
C ALA A 295 -12.52 -11.25 25.78
N THR A 296 -13.75 -10.74 25.75
CA THR A 296 -14.92 -11.52 25.30
C THR A 296 -15.21 -11.18 23.85
N VAL A 297 -15.20 -12.18 22.97
CA VAL A 297 -15.64 -12.07 21.57
C VAL A 297 -17.09 -12.51 21.50
N ASN A 298 -17.97 -11.58 21.15
CA ASN A 298 -19.38 -11.83 20.89
C ASN A 298 -19.55 -12.00 19.37
N LEU A 299 -20.33 -12.98 18.94
CA LEU A 299 -20.65 -13.24 17.54
C LEU A 299 -22.15 -13.41 17.39
N ARG A 300 -22.74 -12.56 16.56
CA ARG A 300 -24.06 -12.78 15.98
C ARG A 300 -23.90 -13.42 14.61
N VAL A 301 -24.59 -14.54 14.39
CA VAL A 301 -24.72 -15.18 13.07
C VAL A 301 -26.15 -15.01 12.60
N THR A 302 -26.31 -14.44 11.41
CA THR A 302 -27.58 -14.37 10.66
C THR A 302 -27.55 -15.40 9.54
N ALA A 303 -28.58 -16.21 9.45
CA ALA A 303 -28.73 -17.24 8.43
C ALA A 303 -30.11 -17.18 7.77
N ASP A 304 -30.12 -17.60 6.51
CA ASP A 304 -31.27 -17.65 5.64
C ASP A 304 -31.59 -19.11 5.28
N ASN A 305 -32.87 -19.41 5.09
CA ASN A 305 -33.34 -20.65 4.47
C ASN A 305 -34.20 -20.27 3.27
N ASP A 306 -33.59 -20.19 2.10
CA ASP A 306 -34.29 -19.96 0.83
C ASP A 306 -34.95 -21.27 0.32
N GLY A 307 -34.92 -22.37 1.08
CA GLY A 307 -35.56 -23.65 0.76
C GLY A 307 -37.06 -23.68 1.03
N ASP A 308 -37.73 -24.71 0.52
CA ASP A 308 -39.16 -24.97 0.65
C ASP A 308 -39.56 -25.77 1.91
N ALA A 309 -38.57 -26.25 2.68
CA ALA A 309 -38.76 -27.00 3.91
C ALA A 309 -37.99 -26.38 5.09
N ASP A 310 -38.58 -26.46 6.28
CA ASP A 310 -37.96 -26.01 7.53
C ASP A 310 -36.58 -26.67 7.74
N ALA A 311 -35.63 -25.88 8.23
CA ALA A 311 -34.26 -26.30 8.49
C ALA A 311 -33.93 -26.21 9.97
N ARG A 312 -33.35 -27.27 10.54
CA ARG A 312 -32.64 -27.21 11.81
C ARG A 312 -31.15 -27.33 11.53
N VAL A 313 -30.40 -26.29 11.88
CA VAL A 313 -28.94 -26.28 11.76
C VAL A 313 -28.29 -26.10 13.12
N TYR A 314 -27.05 -26.58 13.22
CA TYR A 314 -26.15 -26.28 14.31
C TYR A 314 -25.08 -25.30 13.81
N VAL A 315 -24.78 -24.30 14.62
CA VAL A 315 -23.79 -23.26 14.33
C VAL A 315 -22.58 -23.52 15.22
N ASP A 316 -21.44 -23.81 14.60
CA ASP A 316 -20.15 -23.98 15.26
C ASP A 316 -19.18 -22.90 14.74
N THR A 317 -18.36 -22.31 15.61
CA THR A 317 -17.34 -21.33 15.17
C THR A 317 -15.98 -21.58 15.83
N GLU A 318 -14.94 -21.67 15.01
CA GLU A 318 -13.54 -21.69 15.41
C GLU A 318 -12.92 -20.30 15.18
N ILE A 319 -12.13 -19.80 16.13
CA ILE A 319 -11.39 -18.54 15.97
C ILE A 319 -9.90 -18.87 15.85
N PHE A 320 -9.26 -18.37 14.80
CA PHE A 320 -7.81 -18.54 14.53
C PHE A 320 -7.11 -17.19 14.53
N ALA A 321 -5.85 -17.15 14.95
CA ALA A 321 -4.98 -15.99 14.76
C ALA A 321 -4.44 -15.96 13.32
N LEU A 322 -4.31 -14.76 12.75
CA LEU A 322 -3.69 -14.55 11.45
C LEU A 322 -2.22 -14.13 11.60
N ASP A 323 -1.43 -14.41 10.58
CA ASP A 323 -0.11 -13.78 10.38
C ASP A 323 -0.19 -12.44 9.63
N ASP A 324 0.97 -11.83 9.41
CA ASP A 324 1.12 -10.56 8.72
C ASP A 324 0.74 -10.65 7.22
N THR A 325 0.73 -11.85 6.62
CA THR A 325 0.19 -12.06 5.26
C THR A 325 -1.34 -12.19 5.25
N GLY A 326 -1.94 -12.51 6.40
CA GLY A 326 -3.36 -12.78 6.55
C GLY A 326 -3.73 -14.26 6.37
N ALA A 327 -2.79 -15.19 6.53
CA ALA A 327 -3.03 -16.63 6.54
C ALA A 327 -3.30 -17.16 7.97
N ILE A 328 -3.99 -18.30 8.08
CA ILE A 328 -4.32 -18.94 9.36
C ILE A 328 -3.07 -19.55 10.01
N THR A 329 -2.83 -19.21 11.27
CA THR A 329 -1.72 -19.75 12.06
C THR A 329 -2.17 -20.78 13.09
N GLY A 330 -1.49 -21.93 13.10
CA GLY A 330 -1.61 -22.94 14.16
C GLY A 330 -2.98 -23.61 14.31
N LYS A 331 -3.47 -23.68 15.55
CA LYS A 331 -4.77 -24.26 15.93
C LYS A 331 -5.73 -23.14 16.36
N PRO A 332 -7.05 -23.37 16.42
CA PRO A 332 -7.98 -22.36 16.93
C PRO A 332 -7.57 -21.87 18.32
N VAL A 333 -7.46 -20.56 18.49
CA VAL A 333 -7.19 -19.90 19.79
C VAL A 333 -8.41 -19.94 20.69
N ALA A 334 -9.61 -20.02 20.11
CA ALA A 334 -10.87 -20.21 20.84
C ALA A 334 -11.92 -20.93 19.99
N ARG A 335 -12.98 -21.40 20.67
CA ARG A 335 -14.15 -22.06 20.07
C ARG A 335 -15.40 -21.49 20.70
N ILE A 336 -16.34 -21.04 19.88
CA ILE A 336 -17.68 -20.69 20.34
C ILE A 336 -18.47 -22.00 20.50
N LYS A 337 -19.27 -22.10 21.56
CA LYS A 337 -20.08 -23.31 21.82
C LYS A 337 -21.15 -23.48 20.76
N ARG A 338 -21.33 -24.72 20.30
CA ARG A 338 -22.38 -25.12 19.34
C ARG A 338 -23.74 -24.54 19.74
N ALA A 339 -24.30 -23.69 18.90
CA ALA A 339 -25.68 -23.21 19.01
C ALA A 339 -26.60 -24.01 18.08
N ARG A 340 -27.91 -23.94 18.32
CA ARG A 340 -28.96 -24.49 17.45
C ARG A 340 -29.76 -23.32 16.86
N LEU A 341 -30.11 -23.43 15.59
CA LEU A 341 -30.98 -22.49 14.89
C LEU A 341 -32.05 -23.28 14.12
N ASP A 342 -33.32 -22.99 14.35
CA ASP A 342 -34.44 -23.47 13.54
C ASP A 342 -34.88 -22.32 12.61
N ILE A 343 -34.80 -22.55 11.31
CA ILE A 343 -35.02 -21.56 10.26
C ILE A 343 -36.18 -22.06 9.37
N PRO A 344 -37.37 -21.45 9.45
CA PRO A 344 -38.52 -21.88 8.65
C PRO A 344 -38.27 -21.82 7.14
N ALA A 345 -39.07 -22.55 6.36
CA ALA A 345 -39.05 -22.47 4.90
C ALA A 345 -39.22 -21.03 4.38
N GLY A 346 -38.42 -20.65 3.38
CA GLY A 346 -38.42 -19.31 2.77
C GLY A 346 -38.09 -18.16 3.75
N ARG A 347 -37.50 -18.45 4.92
CA ARG A 347 -37.26 -17.44 5.95
C ARG A 347 -35.82 -16.93 5.94
N GLN A 348 -35.70 -15.63 5.65
CA GLN A 348 -34.46 -14.88 5.74
C GLN A 348 -34.32 -14.15 7.09
N GLY A 349 -33.08 -13.81 7.44
CA GLY A 349 -32.74 -12.95 8.58
C GLY A 349 -32.85 -13.59 9.95
N VAL A 350 -32.80 -14.93 10.08
CA VAL A 350 -32.90 -15.62 11.37
C VAL A 350 -31.55 -15.57 12.08
N ARG A 351 -31.54 -15.16 13.36
CA ARG A 351 -30.32 -14.79 14.09
C ARG A 351 -30.06 -15.71 15.28
N VAL A 352 -28.79 -15.92 15.58
CA VAL A 352 -28.33 -16.45 16.86
C VAL A 352 -27.15 -15.63 17.40
N ASP A 353 -27.24 -15.24 18.66
CA ASP A 353 -26.21 -14.50 19.38
C ASP A 353 -25.42 -15.47 20.28
N THR A 354 -24.09 -15.38 20.22
CA THR A 354 -23.15 -16.30 20.88
C THR A 354 -21.91 -15.56 21.37
N ALA A 355 -21.12 -16.16 22.26
CA ALA A 355 -19.87 -15.57 22.71
C ALA A 355 -18.83 -16.63 23.13
N THR A 356 -17.55 -16.24 23.12
CA THR A 356 -16.47 -16.94 23.81
C THR A 356 -15.50 -15.95 24.46
N ARG A 357 -14.84 -16.37 25.54
CA ARG A 357 -13.66 -15.69 26.07
C ARG A 357 -12.42 -16.10 25.28
N ILE A 358 -11.49 -15.16 25.12
CA ILE A 358 -10.11 -15.40 24.71
C ILE A 358 -9.23 -14.88 25.86
N ASP A 359 -8.46 -15.76 26.48
CA ASP A 359 -7.43 -15.39 27.44
C ASP A 359 -6.15 -14.95 26.71
N GLN A 360 -5.45 -13.97 27.25
CA GLN A 360 -4.23 -13.35 26.69
C GLN A 360 -4.33 -13.00 25.19
N PRO A 361 -5.35 -12.23 24.75
CA PRO A 361 -5.54 -11.87 23.36
C PRO A 361 -4.40 -10.98 22.85
N ARG A 362 -3.83 -11.33 21.69
CA ARG A 362 -3.05 -10.39 20.87
C ARG A 362 -4.00 -9.28 20.40
N LEU A 363 -3.84 -8.07 20.92
CA LEU A 363 -4.69 -6.92 20.61
C LEU A 363 -4.33 -6.28 19.25
N TRP A 364 -5.33 -5.72 18.58
CA TRP A 364 -5.16 -4.88 17.40
C TRP A 364 -4.98 -3.41 17.81
N GLY A 365 -4.02 -2.71 17.21
CA GLY A 365 -3.90 -1.26 17.35
C GLY A 365 -2.88 -0.64 16.38
N PRO A 366 -2.86 0.69 16.26
CA PRO A 366 -2.00 1.40 15.31
C PRO A 366 -0.52 1.42 15.71
N PRO A 367 0.41 1.25 14.75
CA PRO A 367 1.85 1.44 14.98
C PRO A 367 2.19 2.94 15.17
N PRO A 368 3.35 3.28 15.76
CA PRO A 368 4.41 2.37 16.23
C PRO A 368 4.16 1.81 17.64
N ALA A 369 3.27 2.42 18.42
CA ALA A 369 3.06 2.06 19.84
C ALA A 369 2.29 0.74 20.04
N GLN A 370 1.56 0.26 19.03
CA GLN A 370 0.77 -0.96 19.07
C GLN A 370 0.99 -1.81 17.80
N GLN A 371 0.36 -2.98 17.73
CA GLN A 371 0.51 -3.92 16.61
C GLN A 371 -0.86 -4.29 16.01
N PRO A 372 -0.98 -4.39 14.67
CA PRO A 372 -2.24 -4.74 14.00
C PRO A 372 -2.49 -6.25 14.02
N HIS A 373 -2.66 -6.86 15.20
CA HIS A 373 -2.94 -8.29 15.31
C HIS A 373 -4.39 -8.63 14.92
N ARG A 374 -4.58 -9.66 14.09
CA ARG A 374 -5.87 -10.00 13.47
C ARG A 374 -6.22 -11.47 13.64
N TYR A 375 -7.51 -11.76 13.48
CA TYR A 375 -8.09 -13.09 13.63
C TYR A 375 -9.08 -13.35 12.49
N VAL A 376 -9.40 -14.63 12.29
CA VAL A 376 -10.54 -15.06 11.48
C VAL A 376 -11.45 -15.97 12.30
N ALA A 377 -12.75 -15.68 12.26
CA ALA A 377 -13.80 -16.56 12.77
C ALA A 377 -14.32 -17.41 11.60
N VAL A 378 -14.16 -18.73 11.70
CA VAL A 378 -14.64 -19.72 10.73
C VAL A 378 -15.95 -20.29 11.26
N THR A 379 -17.08 -19.79 10.75
CA THR A 379 -18.43 -20.22 11.12
C THR A 379 -18.90 -21.34 10.20
N THR A 380 -19.41 -22.42 10.76
CA THR A 380 -19.85 -23.63 10.05
C THR A 380 -21.31 -23.93 10.41
N LEU A 381 -22.16 -24.09 9.40
CA LEU A 381 -23.54 -24.55 9.56
C LEU A 381 -23.62 -26.05 9.27
N THR A 382 -24.15 -26.83 10.22
CA THR A 382 -24.29 -28.28 10.11
C THR A 382 -25.76 -28.70 10.18
N ARG A 383 -26.24 -29.42 9.16
CA ARG A 383 -27.57 -30.06 9.10
C ARG A 383 -27.38 -31.58 9.01
N ASP A 384 -28.07 -32.36 9.85
CA ASP A 384 -28.06 -33.83 9.78
C ASP A 384 -26.64 -34.45 9.71
N ASN A 385 -25.70 -33.90 10.50
CA ASN A 385 -24.26 -34.20 10.53
C ASN A 385 -23.45 -33.91 9.24
N ARG A 386 -24.06 -33.24 8.25
CA ARG A 386 -23.38 -32.69 7.06
C ARG A 386 -23.19 -31.18 7.19
N VAL A 387 -22.04 -30.66 6.75
CA VAL A 387 -21.84 -29.21 6.59
C VAL A 387 -22.64 -28.72 5.38
N VAL A 388 -23.50 -27.72 5.61
CA VAL A 388 -24.30 -27.03 4.58
C VAL A 388 -23.78 -25.64 4.24
N ASP A 389 -23.02 -25.01 5.15
CA ASP A 389 -22.29 -23.78 4.85
C ASP A 389 -21.02 -23.64 5.69
N ARG A 390 -20.02 -22.92 5.15
CA ARG A 390 -18.80 -22.48 5.83
C ARG A 390 -18.51 -21.04 5.41
N TYR A 391 -18.46 -20.13 6.38
CA TYR A 391 -18.30 -18.69 6.18
C TYR A 391 -17.17 -18.16 7.07
N GLU A 392 -16.29 -17.34 6.50
CA GLU A 392 -15.15 -16.74 7.23
C GLU A 392 -15.39 -15.26 7.50
N THR A 393 -14.88 -14.76 8.63
CA THR A 393 -14.99 -13.33 8.98
C THR A 393 -13.70 -12.86 9.66
N ARG A 394 -13.00 -11.91 9.01
CA ARG A 394 -11.80 -11.27 9.57
C ARG A 394 -12.21 -10.23 10.60
N PHE A 395 -11.44 -10.11 11.68
CA PHE A 395 -11.64 -9.11 12.72
C PHE A 395 -10.36 -8.87 13.54
N GLY A 396 -10.38 -7.86 14.41
CA GLY A 396 -9.34 -7.60 15.40
C GLY A 396 -9.92 -7.33 16.78
N ILE A 397 -9.16 -7.60 17.83
CA ILE A 397 -9.59 -7.41 19.23
C ILE A 397 -9.02 -6.09 19.72
N ARG A 398 -9.86 -5.07 19.93
CA ARG A 398 -9.44 -3.75 20.40
C ARG A 398 -10.53 -3.02 21.17
N ASP A 399 -10.10 -2.26 22.16
CA ASP A 399 -10.88 -1.18 22.78
C ASP A 399 -10.62 0.14 22.02
N VAL A 400 -11.66 0.94 21.81
CA VAL A 400 -11.55 2.30 21.26
C VAL A 400 -12.45 3.22 22.09
N ARG A 401 -11.88 4.31 22.61
CA ARG A 401 -12.59 5.28 23.45
C ARG A 401 -12.36 6.69 22.92
N PHE A 402 -13.45 7.43 22.77
CA PHE A 402 -13.45 8.84 22.37
C PHE A 402 -13.52 9.69 23.64
N ASP A 403 -12.66 10.70 23.75
CA ASP A 403 -12.51 11.57 24.92
C ASP A 403 -12.55 13.03 24.46
N PRO A 404 -13.50 13.86 24.94
CA PRO A 404 -13.69 15.21 24.41
C PRO A 404 -12.52 16.15 24.72
N GLU A 405 -11.74 15.89 25.78
CA GLU A 405 -10.60 16.70 26.21
C GLU A 405 -9.25 16.14 25.75
N ARG A 406 -9.21 14.87 25.33
CA ARG A 406 -7.95 14.12 25.13
C ARG A 406 -7.89 13.29 23.84
N GLY A 407 -8.89 13.40 22.96
CA GLY A 407 -8.90 12.75 21.65
C GLY A 407 -9.24 11.26 21.68
N VAL A 408 -8.69 10.50 20.72
CA VAL A 408 -8.95 9.07 20.58
C VAL A 408 -7.99 8.25 21.45
N PHE A 409 -8.49 7.19 22.06
CA PHE A 409 -7.69 6.17 22.74
C PHE A 409 -7.94 4.82 22.07
N VAL A 410 -6.87 4.05 21.86
CA VAL A 410 -6.94 2.66 21.40
C VAL A 410 -6.21 1.79 22.41
N ASN A 411 -6.88 0.77 22.96
CA ASN A 411 -6.38 -0.09 24.03
C ASN A 411 -5.79 0.71 25.23
N GLY A 412 -6.47 1.79 25.62
CA GLY A 412 -6.06 2.68 26.71
C GLY A 412 -4.89 3.64 26.41
N GLN A 413 -4.25 3.56 25.24
CA GLN A 413 -3.19 4.49 24.83
C GLN A 413 -3.77 5.63 23.97
N PRO A 414 -3.37 6.90 24.18
CA PRO A 414 -3.82 8.02 23.36
C PRO A 414 -3.25 7.94 21.94
N VAL A 415 -4.06 8.24 20.94
CA VAL A 415 -3.69 8.30 19.53
C VAL A 415 -4.21 9.60 18.94
N ARG A 416 -3.31 10.49 18.54
CA ARG A 416 -3.66 11.70 17.78
C ARG A 416 -3.90 11.32 16.33
N LEU A 417 -4.98 11.80 15.72
CA LEU A 417 -5.31 11.54 14.32
C LEU A 417 -4.35 12.29 13.40
N GLN A 418 -3.40 11.56 12.82
CA GLN A 418 -2.45 12.02 11.81
C GLN A 418 -2.99 11.54 10.46
N GLY A 419 -4.06 12.20 10.02
CA GLY A 419 -4.96 11.70 8.99
C GLY A 419 -4.80 12.37 7.63
N VAL A 420 -5.19 11.64 6.59
CA VAL A 420 -5.40 12.20 5.24
C VAL A 420 -6.76 11.77 4.70
N ASN A 421 -7.35 12.62 3.87
CA ASN A 421 -8.42 12.22 2.96
C ASN A 421 -7.80 11.52 1.74
N GLN A 422 -8.44 10.44 1.27
CA GLN A 422 -8.10 9.72 0.05
C GLN A 422 -9.36 9.50 -0.80
N HIS A 423 -9.27 9.82 -2.09
CA HIS A 423 -10.22 9.34 -3.10
C HIS A 423 -9.90 7.88 -3.49
N HIS A 424 -10.77 7.27 -4.31
CA HIS A 424 -10.73 5.84 -4.64
C HIS A 424 -9.85 5.48 -5.84
N ASP A 425 -9.38 6.46 -6.62
CA ASP A 425 -8.55 6.18 -7.80
C ASP A 425 -7.08 5.85 -7.44
N LEU A 426 -6.46 5.09 -8.34
CA LEU A 426 -5.10 4.58 -8.20
C LEU A 426 -4.19 5.23 -9.25
N GLY A 427 -4.39 6.54 -9.47
CA GLY A 427 -3.67 7.38 -10.40
C GLY A 427 -3.81 6.88 -11.83
N ALA A 428 -2.69 6.48 -12.42
CA ALA A 428 -2.61 5.98 -13.78
C ALA A 428 -3.39 4.67 -14.07
N LEU A 429 -3.95 4.03 -13.04
CA LEU A 429 -4.84 2.87 -13.16
C LEU A 429 -6.33 3.24 -13.13
N GLY A 430 -6.67 4.50 -12.84
CA GLY A 430 -8.05 4.98 -12.74
C GLY A 430 -8.76 4.38 -11.54
N SER A 431 -10.07 4.14 -11.65
CA SER A 431 -10.81 3.52 -10.55
C SER A 431 -10.60 2.00 -10.45
N ALA A 432 -10.03 1.34 -11.47
CA ALA A 432 -9.87 -0.12 -11.51
C ALA A 432 -9.00 -0.63 -10.35
N PHE A 433 -9.65 -1.20 -9.32
CA PHE A 433 -9.01 -1.42 -8.03
C PHE A 433 -7.87 -2.45 -8.09
N ASN A 434 -6.74 -2.12 -7.49
CA ASN A 434 -5.56 -2.97 -7.44
C ASN A 434 -4.92 -2.95 -6.05
N VAL A 435 -4.83 -4.13 -5.43
CA VAL A 435 -4.31 -4.31 -4.06
C VAL A 435 -2.89 -3.78 -3.91
N ARG A 436 -1.98 -4.02 -4.88
CA ARG A 436 -0.58 -3.56 -4.78
C ARG A 436 -0.45 -2.05 -4.98
N ALA A 437 -1.25 -1.46 -5.86
CA ALA A 437 -1.26 0.00 -6.03
C ALA A 437 -1.78 0.72 -4.77
N ALA A 438 -2.87 0.21 -4.17
CA ALA A 438 -3.39 0.71 -2.90
C ALA A 438 -2.38 0.50 -1.75
N GLU A 439 -1.75 -0.68 -1.66
CA GLU A 439 -0.68 -0.97 -0.71
C GLU A 439 0.49 0.02 -0.84
N ARG A 440 0.92 0.34 -2.07
CA ARG A 440 1.96 1.35 -2.33
C ARG A 440 1.54 2.76 -1.85
N GLN A 441 0.30 3.18 -2.08
CA GLN A 441 -0.18 4.47 -1.55
C GLN A 441 -0.07 4.48 -0.02
N LEU A 442 -0.55 3.42 0.65
CA LEU A 442 -0.49 3.27 2.10
C LEU A 442 0.94 3.19 2.66
N GLU A 443 1.87 2.52 1.96
CA GLU A 443 3.30 2.49 2.30
C GLU A 443 3.91 3.90 2.33
N ILE A 444 3.63 4.71 1.30
CA ILE A 444 4.14 6.08 1.17
C ILE A 444 3.55 6.97 2.28
N LEU A 445 2.24 6.91 2.52
CA LEU A 445 1.54 7.64 3.58
C LEU A 445 2.09 7.26 4.98
N ARG A 446 2.31 5.96 5.24
CA ARG A 446 2.91 5.50 6.51
C ARG A 446 4.35 5.99 6.66
N GLY A 447 5.12 6.08 5.58
CA GLY A 447 6.45 6.70 5.57
C GLY A 447 6.44 8.15 6.05
N MET A 448 5.38 8.90 5.71
CA MET A 448 5.15 10.28 6.15
C MET A 448 4.77 10.38 7.64
N GLY A 449 4.27 9.29 8.24
CA GLY A 449 3.71 9.29 9.59
C GLY A 449 2.19 9.39 9.66
N VAL A 450 1.47 9.08 8.56
CA VAL A 450 0.01 8.91 8.60
C VAL A 450 -0.34 7.71 9.48
N ASN A 451 -1.33 7.89 10.35
CA ASN A 451 -1.92 6.82 11.16
C ASN A 451 -3.44 6.66 10.97
N ALA A 452 -4.09 7.59 10.27
CA ALA A 452 -5.53 7.59 10.03
C ALA A 452 -5.89 7.94 8.57
N ILE A 453 -7.02 7.45 8.08
CA ILE A 453 -7.52 7.71 6.72
C ILE A 453 -9.01 8.02 6.76
N ARG A 454 -9.44 9.04 6.02
CA ARG A 454 -10.85 9.31 5.72
C ARG A 454 -11.11 9.00 4.25
N LEU A 455 -12.15 8.21 3.99
CA LEU A 455 -12.46 7.64 2.68
C LEU A 455 -13.38 8.56 1.87
N ALA A 456 -12.83 9.70 1.49
CA ALA A 456 -13.52 10.77 0.79
C ALA A 456 -14.07 10.32 -0.58
N HIS A 457 -15.37 10.34 -0.85
CA HIS A 457 -16.51 10.58 0.05
C HIS A 457 -17.55 9.46 -0.15
N ASN A 458 -17.06 8.23 -0.12
CA ASN A 458 -17.76 7.06 -0.65
C ASN A 458 -17.19 5.72 -0.13
N PRO A 459 -18.01 4.65 -0.02
CA PRO A 459 -17.56 3.38 0.49
C PRO A 459 -16.36 2.81 -0.30
N PRO A 460 -15.33 2.25 0.36
CA PRO A 460 -14.11 1.73 -0.26
C PRO A 460 -14.32 0.38 -0.96
N ASP A 461 -13.30 -0.13 -1.64
CA ASP A 461 -13.20 -1.58 -1.88
C ASP A 461 -12.87 -2.29 -0.55
N PRO A 462 -13.52 -3.39 -0.18
CA PRO A 462 -13.22 -4.11 1.06
C PRO A 462 -11.75 -4.57 1.18
N GLN A 463 -11.04 -4.74 0.06
CA GLN A 463 -9.62 -5.06 0.06
C GLN A 463 -8.76 -3.87 0.53
N LEU A 464 -9.22 -2.62 0.37
CA LEU A 464 -8.58 -1.46 0.99
C LEU A 464 -8.74 -1.48 2.52
N LEU A 465 -9.89 -1.91 3.04
CA LEU A 465 -10.09 -2.07 4.49
C LEU A 465 -9.27 -3.24 5.08
N GLU A 466 -9.14 -4.35 4.35
CA GLU A 466 -8.21 -5.43 4.71
C GLU A 466 -6.74 -4.95 4.73
N LEU A 467 -6.35 -4.02 3.83
CA LEU A 467 -5.03 -3.37 3.87
C LEU A 467 -4.88 -2.45 5.10
N THR A 468 -5.87 -1.60 5.42
CA THR A 468 -5.81 -0.71 6.60
C THR A 468 -5.79 -1.49 7.91
N ASP A 469 -6.56 -2.57 8.01
CA ASP A 469 -6.52 -3.52 9.12
C ASP A 469 -5.14 -4.14 9.30
N ARG A 470 -4.51 -4.61 8.21
CA ARG A 470 -3.19 -5.28 8.22
C ARG A 470 -2.05 -4.32 8.55
N MET A 471 -2.14 -3.08 8.08
CA MET A 471 -1.08 -2.07 8.24
C MET A 471 -1.24 -1.25 9.53
N GLY A 472 -2.44 -1.27 10.14
CA GLY A 472 -2.75 -0.61 11.41
C GLY A 472 -3.18 0.85 11.29
N PHE A 473 -3.90 1.22 10.23
CA PHE A 473 -4.50 2.55 10.13
C PHE A 473 -5.85 2.60 10.85
N LEU A 474 -6.18 3.76 11.42
CA LEU A 474 -7.54 4.09 11.84
C LEU A 474 -8.34 4.62 10.65
N VAL A 475 -9.62 4.28 10.52
CA VAL A 475 -10.45 4.66 9.38
C VAL A 475 -11.73 5.37 9.81
N VAL A 476 -12.00 6.52 9.17
CA VAL A 476 -13.32 7.13 9.07
C VAL A 476 -13.90 6.71 7.72
N ASP A 477 -14.90 5.83 7.77
CA ASP A 477 -15.54 5.29 6.58
C ASP A 477 -16.79 6.11 6.25
N GLU A 478 -16.95 6.52 4.99
CA GLU A 478 -17.84 7.62 4.59
C GLU A 478 -18.72 7.23 3.40
N VAL A 479 -20.04 7.48 3.51
CA VAL A 479 -21.01 6.91 2.56
C VAL A 479 -21.54 7.89 1.51
N PHE A 480 -21.62 9.21 1.78
CA PHE A 480 -22.33 10.16 0.90
C PHE A 480 -21.62 11.52 0.76
N ASP A 481 -21.55 12.06 -0.48
CA ASP A 481 -21.18 13.47 -0.75
C ASP A 481 -22.39 14.40 -0.93
N SER A 482 -23.57 13.87 -1.22
CA SER A 482 -24.85 14.62 -1.28
C SER A 482 -25.98 13.82 -0.63
N TRP A 483 -26.98 14.52 -0.09
CA TRP A 483 -28.23 13.91 0.39
C TRP A 483 -29.37 14.23 -0.59
N GLU A 484 -30.38 15.03 -0.23
CA GLU A 484 -31.44 15.43 -1.16
C GLU A 484 -31.04 16.67 -1.98
N ARG A 485 -30.13 17.50 -1.48
CA ARG A 485 -29.66 18.72 -2.16
C ARG A 485 -28.42 18.46 -3.00
N LYS A 486 -28.43 18.99 -4.23
CA LYS A 486 -27.42 18.71 -5.25
C LYS A 486 -26.17 19.58 -5.13
N LYS A 487 -25.01 18.95 -5.37
CA LYS A 487 -23.73 19.62 -5.61
C LYS A 487 -23.49 19.79 -7.11
N THR A 488 -23.66 18.72 -7.89
CA THR A 488 -23.60 18.71 -9.36
C THR A 488 -24.95 18.27 -9.98
N PRO A 489 -25.26 18.64 -11.24
CA PRO A 489 -26.58 18.43 -11.84
C PRO A 489 -27.17 17.01 -11.76
N LEU A 490 -26.33 15.97 -11.86
CA LEU A 490 -26.75 14.57 -11.94
C LEU A 490 -26.10 13.67 -10.86
N ASP A 491 -25.76 14.22 -9.70
CA ASP A 491 -25.19 13.45 -8.58
C ASP A 491 -26.23 12.53 -7.86
N PHE A 492 -25.79 11.87 -6.78
CA PHE A 492 -26.56 10.89 -6.01
C PHE A 492 -27.92 11.41 -5.48
N HIS A 493 -28.13 12.73 -5.36
CA HIS A 493 -29.39 13.28 -4.88
C HIS A 493 -30.64 12.84 -5.68
N LEU A 494 -30.46 12.47 -6.95
CA LEU A 494 -31.53 11.94 -7.81
C LEU A 494 -32.07 10.58 -7.35
N VAL A 495 -31.31 9.85 -6.52
CA VAL A 495 -31.66 8.52 -6.01
C VAL A 495 -31.58 8.39 -4.49
N PHE A 496 -30.98 9.36 -3.78
CA PHE A 496 -30.90 9.39 -2.32
C PHE A 496 -32.26 9.09 -1.63
N PRO A 497 -33.40 9.71 -1.99
CA PRO A 497 -34.68 9.45 -1.31
C PRO A 497 -35.11 7.97 -1.32
N ASP A 498 -34.81 7.26 -2.42
CA ASP A 498 -35.13 5.84 -2.59
C ASP A 498 -34.05 4.91 -1.98
N TRP A 499 -32.77 5.31 -1.98
CA TRP A 499 -31.64 4.39 -1.72
C TRP A 499 -30.83 4.64 -0.44
N HIS A 500 -30.91 5.81 0.20
CA HIS A 500 -30.06 6.17 1.34
C HIS A 500 -30.01 5.12 2.48
N GLU A 501 -31.15 4.52 2.85
CA GLU A 501 -31.18 3.47 3.88
C GLU A 501 -30.48 2.19 3.38
N ALA A 502 -30.73 1.80 2.13
CA ALA A 502 -30.17 0.60 1.55
C ALA A 502 -28.65 0.70 1.39
N ASP A 503 -28.15 1.85 0.91
CA ASP A 503 -26.73 2.11 0.75
C ASP A 503 -25.99 2.18 2.10
N LEU A 504 -26.52 2.93 3.07
CA LEU A 504 -25.92 3.04 4.40
C LEU A 504 -25.88 1.67 5.10
N ARG A 505 -26.98 0.90 5.11
CA ARG A 505 -26.97 -0.43 5.73
C ARG A 505 -26.11 -1.44 4.97
N ALA A 506 -25.94 -1.32 3.65
CA ALA A 506 -25.05 -2.20 2.90
C ALA A 506 -23.58 -2.01 3.32
N MET A 507 -23.09 -0.76 3.35
CA MET A 507 -21.74 -0.43 3.84
C MET A 507 -21.55 -0.90 5.28
N LEU A 508 -22.44 -0.50 6.19
CA LEU A 508 -22.34 -0.86 7.62
C LEU A 508 -22.30 -2.37 7.85
N ARG A 509 -23.12 -3.16 7.14
CA ARG A 509 -23.14 -4.62 7.29
C ARG A 509 -21.87 -5.28 6.76
N ARG A 510 -21.36 -4.78 5.62
CA ARG A 510 -20.10 -5.20 4.99
C ARG A 510 -18.92 -4.94 5.93
N ASP A 511 -18.82 -3.72 6.47
CA ASP A 511 -17.55 -3.19 6.97
C ASP A 511 -17.40 -3.21 8.50
N ARG A 512 -18.49 -3.35 9.27
CA ARG A 512 -18.49 -3.33 10.75
C ARG A 512 -17.52 -4.31 11.45
N ASN A 513 -17.03 -5.33 10.75
CA ASN A 513 -16.09 -6.31 11.31
C ASN A 513 -14.61 -5.86 11.20
N HIS A 514 -14.29 -4.88 10.34
CA HIS A 514 -12.94 -4.34 10.19
C HIS A 514 -12.49 -3.59 11.47
N PRO A 515 -11.43 -4.01 12.17
CA PRO A 515 -10.94 -3.32 13.35
C PRO A 515 -10.40 -1.91 13.08
N SER A 516 -9.92 -1.62 11.85
CA SER A 516 -9.43 -0.31 11.42
C SER A 516 -10.49 0.79 11.46
N VAL A 517 -11.73 0.48 11.04
CA VAL A 517 -12.84 1.44 11.07
C VAL A 517 -13.17 1.77 12.52
N ILE A 518 -13.16 3.06 12.84
CA ILE A 518 -13.49 3.61 14.16
C ILE A 518 -14.73 4.50 14.15
N MET A 519 -15.18 5.00 12.99
CA MET A 519 -16.24 6.01 12.89
C MET A 519 -16.96 5.92 11.55
N TRP A 520 -18.27 6.20 11.56
CA TRP A 520 -19.13 6.22 10.38
C TRP A 520 -19.49 7.65 10.00
N SER A 521 -19.00 8.15 8.86
CA SER A 521 -19.40 9.46 8.33
C SER A 521 -20.59 9.32 7.39
N VAL A 522 -21.72 9.93 7.74
CA VAL A 522 -22.98 9.83 6.99
C VAL A 522 -23.18 10.96 5.98
N GLY A 523 -22.22 11.87 5.82
CA GLY A 523 -22.29 12.92 4.80
C GLY A 523 -21.09 13.88 4.79
N ASN A 524 -20.57 14.20 3.60
CA ASN A 524 -19.58 15.25 3.40
C ASN A 524 -20.21 16.56 2.90
N GLU A 525 -20.01 17.68 3.60
CA GLU A 525 -20.38 19.04 3.16
C GLU A 525 -21.79 19.16 2.57
N VAL A 526 -22.74 18.38 3.11
CA VAL A 526 -24.07 18.21 2.53
C VAL A 526 -24.88 19.51 2.60
N GLY A 527 -25.75 19.74 1.62
CA GLY A 527 -26.43 21.02 1.47
C GLY A 527 -27.49 21.31 2.54
N GLU A 528 -27.87 20.29 3.27
CA GLU A 528 -28.82 20.29 4.36
C GLU A 528 -28.32 21.08 5.57
N GLN A 529 -27.01 21.31 5.70
CA GLN A 529 -26.42 22.29 6.64
C GLN A 529 -27.06 23.68 6.52
N TYR A 530 -27.53 24.06 5.33
CA TYR A 530 -28.16 25.37 5.06
C TYR A 530 -29.67 25.41 5.41
N THR A 531 -30.27 24.29 5.80
CA THR A 531 -31.73 24.14 6.02
C THR A 531 -32.12 24.08 7.50
N GLY A 532 -31.16 24.17 8.42
CA GLY A 532 -31.40 24.18 9.86
C GLY A 532 -31.98 22.86 10.36
N GLU A 533 -33.19 22.89 10.91
CA GLU A 533 -33.82 21.72 11.53
C GLU A 533 -34.30 20.67 10.50
N GLU A 534 -34.67 21.08 9.28
CA GLU A 534 -35.04 20.14 8.19
C GLU A 534 -33.87 19.19 7.87
N GLY A 535 -32.67 19.75 7.71
CA GLY A 535 -31.44 18.99 7.52
C GLY A 535 -31.01 18.18 8.75
N ALA A 536 -31.26 18.71 9.96
CA ALA A 536 -30.99 17.97 11.19
C ALA A 536 -31.89 16.74 11.36
N VAL A 537 -33.12 16.76 10.84
CA VAL A 537 -33.99 15.56 10.76
C VAL A 537 -33.34 14.45 9.92
N ILE A 538 -32.80 14.79 8.74
CA ILE A 538 -32.12 13.80 7.87
C ILE A 538 -30.85 13.28 8.56
N GLY A 539 -30.02 14.15 9.13
CA GLY A 539 -28.83 13.75 9.88
C GLY A 539 -29.13 12.78 11.02
N ARG A 540 -30.15 13.07 11.84
CA ARG A 540 -30.59 12.19 12.94
C ARG A 540 -31.18 10.87 12.43
N LYS A 541 -31.86 10.85 11.27
CA LYS A 541 -32.34 9.60 10.63
C LYS A 541 -31.17 8.70 10.22
N LEU A 542 -30.12 9.26 9.60
CA LEU A 542 -28.93 8.50 9.21
C LEU A 542 -28.14 8.02 10.42
N THR A 543 -28.00 8.84 11.48
CA THR A 543 -27.41 8.40 12.76
C THR A 543 -28.18 7.23 13.38
N ALA A 544 -29.52 7.26 13.38
CA ALA A 544 -30.34 6.16 13.89
C ALA A 544 -30.13 4.85 13.10
N ILE A 545 -30.11 4.93 11.76
CA ILE A 545 -29.82 3.76 10.89
C ILE A 545 -28.42 3.19 11.19
N ALA A 546 -27.43 4.03 11.47
CA ALA A 546 -26.09 3.59 11.85
C ALA A 546 -26.08 2.86 13.20
N HIS A 547 -26.70 3.43 14.23
CA HIS A 547 -26.80 2.82 15.57
C HIS A 547 -27.63 1.51 15.57
N GLU A 548 -28.57 1.33 14.64
CA GLU A 548 -29.33 0.08 14.48
C GLU A 548 -28.49 -1.09 13.92
N GLU A 549 -27.53 -0.83 13.03
CA GLU A 549 -26.67 -1.88 12.44
C GLU A 549 -25.36 -2.08 13.22
N ASP A 550 -24.76 -1.01 13.73
CA ASP A 550 -23.53 -1.01 14.52
C ASP A 550 -23.46 0.14 15.54
N PRO A 551 -23.94 -0.05 16.77
CA PRO A 551 -23.81 0.92 17.85
C PRO A 551 -22.40 0.93 18.50
N THR A 552 -21.40 0.25 17.93
CA THR A 552 -20.05 0.17 18.52
C THR A 552 -19.09 1.27 18.05
N ARG A 553 -19.54 2.15 17.15
CA ARG A 553 -18.76 3.26 16.56
C ARG A 553 -19.61 4.52 16.49
N PRO A 554 -19.05 5.72 16.80
CA PRO A 554 -19.77 6.99 16.66
C PRO A 554 -20.04 7.37 15.20
N THR A 555 -21.04 8.23 15.02
CA THR A 555 -21.34 8.90 13.75
C THR A 555 -20.71 10.29 13.63
N ALA A 556 -20.54 10.72 12.38
CA ALA A 556 -20.04 12.03 11.98
C ALA A 556 -20.74 12.53 10.71
N ALA A 557 -20.63 13.82 10.43
CA ALA A 557 -20.87 14.40 9.11
C ALA A 557 -20.02 15.67 8.97
N SER A 558 -19.28 15.79 7.88
CA SER A 558 -18.20 16.79 7.73
C SER A 558 -18.76 18.19 7.44
N MET A 559 -18.62 19.10 8.41
CA MET A 559 -19.28 20.41 8.39
C MET A 559 -18.37 21.54 7.89
N ASN A 560 -18.68 22.16 6.76
CA ASN A 560 -18.08 23.42 6.29
C ASN A 560 -18.96 24.65 6.59
N TYR A 561 -20.29 24.48 6.65
CA TYR A 561 -21.26 25.57 6.81
C TYR A 561 -22.03 25.55 8.13
N ALA A 562 -22.30 24.38 8.71
CA ALA A 562 -22.94 24.32 10.02
C ALA A 562 -22.04 24.94 11.11
N ARG A 563 -22.65 25.63 12.07
CA ARG A 563 -22.02 26.34 13.19
C ARG A 563 -22.55 25.81 14.54
N PRO A 564 -21.91 26.10 15.69
CA PRO A 564 -22.26 25.46 16.96
C PRO A 564 -23.69 25.73 17.46
N ASP A 565 -24.29 26.84 17.04
CA ASP A 565 -25.66 27.28 17.34
C ASP A 565 -26.72 26.71 16.38
N MET A 566 -26.32 25.98 15.34
CA MET A 566 -27.23 25.44 14.32
C MET A 566 -27.69 24.01 14.65
N PRO A 567 -28.98 23.65 14.46
CA PRO A 567 -29.50 22.32 14.80
C PRO A 567 -28.74 21.15 14.16
N PHE A 568 -28.18 21.34 12.96
CA PHE A 568 -27.42 20.32 12.24
C PHE A 568 -26.24 19.74 13.06
N ALA A 569 -25.50 20.58 13.80
CA ALA A 569 -24.36 20.14 14.61
C ALA A 569 -24.76 19.25 15.82
N THR A 570 -26.05 19.21 16.16
CA THR A 570 -26.54 18.34 17.25
C THR A 570 -26.62 16.86 16.84
N ALA A 571 -26.76 16.57 15.55
CA ALA A 571 -27.32 15.31 15.01
C ALA A 571 -26.39 14.07 15.00
N PHE A 572 -25.10 14.24 15.31
CA PHE A 572 -24.06 13.20 15.22
C PHE A 572 -23.31 13.06 16.55
N ASP A 573 -22.69 11.91 16.78
CA ASP A 573 -21.99 11.63 18.06
C ASP A 573 -20.71 12.47 18.23
N THR A 574 -20.10 12.91 17.14
CA THR A 574 -18.86 13.71 17.14
C THR A 574 -18.99 15.02 16.35
N ILE A 575 -18.01 15.91 16.52
CA ILE A 575 -17.93 17.19 15.81
C ILE A 575 -16.78 17.16 14.80
N SER A 576 -17.15 16.87 13.55
CA SER A 576 -16.30 16.84 12.35
C SER A 576 -16.41 18.16 11.59
N VAL A 577 -15.31 18.93 11.49
CA VAL A 577 -15.29 20.23 10.81
C VAL A 577 -14.32 20.29 9.62
N ASN A 578 -14.77 20.91 8.53
CA ASN A 578 -14.00 21.18 7.31
C ASN A 578 -13.58 22.65 7.29
N TYR A 579 -12.28 22.93 7.33
CA TYR A 579 -11.64 24.27 7.22
C TYR A 579 -12.04 25.33 8.28
N GLN A 580 -13.10 25.10 9.04
CA GLN A 580 -13.62 26.01 10.08
C GLN A 580 -12.70 26.11 11.29
N GLY A 581 -11.92 25.06 11.57
CA GLY A 581 -11.09 24.96 12.76
C GLY A 581 -10.01 26.04 12.77
N GLU A 582 -9.27 26.15 11.67
CA GLU A 582 -8.24 27.14 11.38
C GLU A 582 -8.78 28.47 10.86
N GLY A 583 -10.04 28.50 10.41
CA GLY A 583 -10.76 29.71 9.99
C GLY A 583 -10.57 30.06 8.52
N ILE A 584 -11.69 30.30 7.84
CA ILE A 584 -11.81 30.50 6.40
C ILE A 584 -11.62 31.98 6.05
N ARG A 585 -10.71 32.29 5.12
CA ARG A 585 -10.43 33.65 4.57
C ARG A 585 -10.11 34.70 5.65
N GLN A 586 -9.21 34.40 6.58
CA GLN A 586 -8.94 35.31 7.70
C GLN A 586 -7.80 36.30 7.42
N GLU A 587 -6.82 35.89 6.62
CA GLU A 587 -5.57 36.60 6.35
C GLU A 587 -5.79 37.82 5.41
N PRO A 588 -4.97 38.89 5.52
CA PRO A 588 -5.12 40.09 4.70
C PRO A 588 -5.08 39.86 3.18
N GLU A 589 -4.38 38.82 2.71
CA GLU A 589 -4.33 38.50 1.28
C GLU A 589 -5.67 38.02 0.68
N PHE A 590 -6.66 37.67 1.51
CA PHE A 590 -8.04 37.35 1.11
C PHE A 590 -9.01 38.55 1.21
N GLU A 591 -8.54 39.75 1.53
CA GLU A 591 -9.41 40.93 1.53
C GLU A 591 -9.92 41.25 0.12
N GLY A 592 -11.19 41.69 0.03
CA GLY A 592 -11.87 41.93 -1.24
C GLY A 592 -12.45 40.68 -1.94
N THR A 593 -12.59 39.54 -1.26
CA THR A 593 -13.29 38.36 -1.81
C THR A 593 -14.74 38.24 -1.33
N ASP A 594 -15.70 38.19 -2.25
CA ASP A 594 -17.15 38.11 -1.97
C ASP A 594 -17.64 36.69 -1.63
N ARG A 595 -17.06 36.04 -0.60
CA ARG A 595 -17.39 34.65 -0.21
C ARG A 595 -17.43 34.42 1.31
N ILE A 596 -17.74 33.19 1.71
CA ILE A 596 -17.83 32.73 3.10
C ILE A 596 -16.52 33.06 3.85
N ARG A 597 -16.60 33.95 4.83
CA ARG A 597 -15.50 34.29 5.76
C ARG A 597 -15.90 33.80 7.15
N THR A 598 -15.04 33.05 7.83
CA THR A 598 -15.39 32.38 9.10
C THR A 598 -14.20 32.39 10.05
N PRO A 599 -14.31 32.99 11.26
CA PRO A 599 -13.22 32.96 12.24
C PRO A 599 -13.01 31.54 12.78
N PRO A 600 -11.83 31.21 13.35
CA PRO A 600 -11.53 29.88 13.90
C PRO A 600 -12.61 29.38 14.87
N GLN A 601 -13.16 28.19 14.63
CA GLN A 601 -14.35 27.69 15.32
C GLN A 601 -14.10 26.69 16.46
N TYR A 602 -12.89 26.11 16.62
CA TYR A 602 -12.66 25.06 17.62
C TYR A 602 -13.12 25.43 19.05
N PRO A 603 -12.81 26.63 19.60
CA PRO A 603 -13.32 27.03 20.92
C PRO A 603 -14.84 27.17 21.01
N ALA A 604 -15.50 27.54 19.90
CA ALA A 604 -16.95 27.74 19.87
C ALA A 604 -17.69 26.39 19.81
N PHE A 605 -17.17 25.42 19.07
CA PHE A 605 -17.68 24.04 19.10
C PHE A 605 -17.42 23.36 20.45
N HIS A 606 -16.23 23.55 21.05
CA HIS A 606 -15.88 22.99 22.36
C HIS A 606 -16.77 23.52 23.48
N ALA A 607 -17.02 24.84 23.51
CA ALA A 607 -17.93 25.45 24.48
C ALA A 607 -19.41 25.03 24.31
N ALA A 608 -19.83 24.66 23.10
CA ALA A 608 -21.20 24.23 22.82
C ALA A 608 -21.43 22.71 23.03
N PHE A 609 -20.39 21.89 22.81
CA PHE A 609 -20.46 20.43 22.87
C PHE A 609 -19.31 19.84 23.71
N PRO A 610 -19.19 20.18 25.01
CA PRO A 610 -18.06 19.75 25.84
C PRO A 610 -17.99 18.24 26.07
N ASP A 611 -19.07 17.49 25.80
CA ASP A 611 -19.10 16.03 25.89
C ASP A 611 -18.75 15.32 24.55
N LYS A 612 -18.59 16.05 23.44
CA LYS A 612 -18.30 15.47 22.11
C LYS A 612 -16.83 15.63 21.73
N LEU A 613 -16.25 14.58 21.13
CA LEU A 613 -14.93 14.66 20.52
C LEU A 613 -14.96 15.52 19.24
N ILE A 614 -13.98 16.42 19.11
CA ILE A 614 -13.80 17.36 17.99
C ILE A 614 -12.59 16.94 17.16
N PHE A 615 -12.71 16.99 15.83
CA PHE A 615 -11.59 16.82 14.90
C PHE A 615 -11.78 17.61 13.60
N GLY A 616 -10.68 17.94 12.93
CA GLY A 616 -10.74 18.45 11.56
C GLY A 616 -10.97 17.30 10.59
N SER A 617 -12.18 17.15 10.03
CA SER A 617 -12.49 16.14 9.00
C SER A 617 -11.88 16.49 7.64
N GLU A 618 -11.59 17.77 7.43
CA GLU A 618 -10.92 18.25 6.21
C GLU A 618 -10.14 19.53 6.55
N THR A 619 -8.82 19.50 6.38
CA THR A 619 -7.93 20.63 6.72
C THR A 619 -7.04 21.03 5.57
N ALA A 620 -6.53 22.26 5.63
CA ALA A 620 -5.62 22.86 4.65
C ALA A 620 -6.21 23.06 3.24
N SER A 621 -6.30 22.03 2.40
CA SER A 621 -6.45 22.19 0.94
C SER A 621 -5.39 23.16 0.37
N ALA A 622 -4.14 22.88 0.79
CA ALA A 622 -2.94 23.53 0.29
C ALA A 622 -2.58 22.96 -1.09
N PHE A 623 -2.12 23.80 -2.02
CA PHE A 623 -1.86 23.43 -3.40
C PHE A 623 -0.38 23.53 -3.75
N SER A 624 0.13 22.56 -4.50
CA SER A 624 1.49 22.59 -5.05
C SER A 624 1.66 21.65 -6.25
N SER A 625 2.53 22.03 -7.20
CA SER A 625 3.02 21.19 -8.30
C SER A 625 4.46 20.76 -7.99
N ARG A 626 4.75 19.45 -8.08
CA ARG A 626 6.03 18.87 -7.65
C ARG A 626 7.23 19.56 -8.29
N GLY A 627 8.09 20.18 -7.48
CA GLY A 627 9.35 20.81 -7.92
C GLY A 627 9.20 22.12 -8.70
N ILE A 628 7.98 22.67 -8.84
CA ILE A 628 7.76 24.00 -9.41
C ILE A 628 7.87 25.04 -8.30
N TYR A 629 8.69 26.07 -8.49
CA TYR A 629 8.83 27.17 -7.51
C TYR A 629 8.71 28.52 -8.22
N LEU A 630 7.79 29.34 -7.76
CA LEU A 630 7.44 30.63 -8.37
C LEU A 630 7.92 31.80 -7.50
N PHE A 631 8.29 32.91 -8.14
CA PHE A 631 8.80 34.13 -7.50
C PHE A 631 7.93 35.34 -7.87
N PRO A 632 7.71 36.31 -6.95
CA PRO A 632 8.18 36.34 -5.56
C PRO A 632 7.46 35.31 -4.67
N VAL A 633 8.13 34.92 -3.58
CA VAL A 633 7.56 34.05 -2.54
C VAL A 633 6.77 34.91 -1.55
N SER A 634 5.61 34.45 -1.06
CA SER A 634 4.85 35.23 -0.07
C SER A 634 5.64 35.36 1.24
N PRO A 635 5.67 36.56 1.86
CA PRO A 635 6.24 36.74 3.20
C PRO A 635 5.36 36.13 4.30
N LEU A 636 4.11 35.77 3.99
CA LEU A 636 3.21 35.10 4.94
C LEU A 636 3.49 33.59 5.01
N VAL A 637 2.93 32.95 6.03
CA VAL A 637 2.94 31.48 6.19
C VAL A 637 1.76 30.79 5.49
N SER A 638 0.74 31.53 5.06
CA SER A 638 -0.46 31.04 4.37
C SER A 638 -0.99 32.13 3.42
N ALA A 639 -1.26 31.79 2.17
CA ALA A 639 -1.69 32.70 1.11
C ALA A 639 -2.65 32.03 0.11
N PRO A 640 -3.48 32.78 -0.64
CA PRO A 640 -4.22 32.24 -1.79
C PRO A 640 -3.27 31.82 -2.93
N THR A 641 -3.75 30.92 -3.79
CA THR A 641 -3.07 30.54 -5.05
C THR A 641 -3.53 31.43 -6.20
N ARG A 642 -2.70 32.40 -6.62
CA ARG A 642 -3.02 33.37 -7.70
C ARG A 642 -1.75 33.78 -8.46
N ASP A 643 -1.89 34.41 -9.62
CA ASP A 643 -0.74 34.95 -10.35
C ASP A 643 0.05 35.96 -9.50
N GLY A 644 1.38 35.85 -9.52
CA GLY A 644 2.28 36.61 -8.65
C GLY A 644 2.21 36.22 -7.16
N ARG A 645 1.37 35.25 -6.79
CA ARG A 645 1.18 34.67 -5.45
C ARG A 645 1.03 33.15 -5.55
N GLY A 646 2.10 32.51 -6.02
CA GLY A 646 2.23 31.05 -6.02
C GLY A 646 1.42 30.28 -7.05
N GLY A 647 0.61 30.92 -7.89
CA GLY A 647 0.02 30.32 -9.09
C GLY A 647 0.68 30.85 -10.38
N ASP A 648 0.61 30.05 -11.44
CA ASP A 648 0.91 30.42 -12.82
C ASP A 648 -0.28 30.02 -13.73
N SER A 649 -1.13 30.98 -14.06
CA SER A 649 -2.30 30.79 -14.94
C SER A 649 -1.97 30.55 -16.42
N LYS A 650 -0.72 30.73 -16.84
CA LYS A 650 -0.29 30.51 -18.23
C LYS A 650 0.17 29.07 -18.47
N HIS A 651 0.78 28.45 -17.47
CA HIS A 651 1.27 27.07 -17.55
C HIS A 651 0.45 26.09 -16.68
N HIS A 652 -0.53 26.60 -15.92
CA HIS A 652 -1.38 25.84 -14.99
C HIS A 652 -0.57 25.08 -13.94
N GLN A 653 0.32 25.77 -13.21
CA GLN A 653 1.16 25.17 -12.18
C GLN A 653 1.14 25.96 -10.87
N VAL A 654 1.42 25.29 -9.75
CA VAL A 654 1.38 25.87 -8.40
C VAL A 654 2.71 25.68 -7.66
N SER A 655 3.12 26.69 -6.89
CA SER A 655 4.42 26.77 -6.23
C SER A 655 4.57 25.82 -5.01
N SER A 656 5.47 24.83 -5.11
CA SER A 656 5.90 23.93 -4.02
C SER A 656 6.71 24.60 -2.90
N TYR A 657 6.62 25.92 -2.73
CA TYR A 657 7.02 26.56 -1.47
C TYR A 657 6.04 26.23 -0.31
N GLU A 658 4.91 25.57 -0.59
CA GLU A 658 3.93 25.08 0.39
C GLU A 658 3.33 26.16 1.29
N LEU A 659 3.17 27.36 0.74
CA LEU A 659 2.52 28.51 1.39
C LEU A 659 1.10 28.77 0.86
N HIS A 660 0.74 28.13 -0.26
CA HIS A 660 -0.44 28.50 -1.06
C HIS A 660 -1.56 27.47 -0.93
N ALA A 661 -2.81 27.95 -0.95
CA ALA A 661 -3.99 27.13 -0.79
C ALA A 661 -5.15 27.59 -1.68
N VAL A 662 -6.23 26.82 -1.69
CA VAL A 662 -7.52 27.23 -2.23
C VAL A 662 -8.08 28.43 -1.47
N ASP A 663 -8.99 29.18 -2.10
CA ASP A 663 -9.55 30.42 -1.57
C ASP A 663 -10.30 30.27 -0.24
N PHE A 664 -10.71 29.05 0.16
CA PHE A 664 -11.33 28.74 1.46
C PHE A 664 -10.41 27.97 2.43
N GLY A 665 -9.21 27.57 1.97
CA GLY A 665 -8.28 26.71 2.68
C GLY A 665 -7.22 27.47 3.47
N SER A 666 -6.08 26.81 3.72
CA SER A 666 -4.94 27.30 4.50
C SER A 666 -3.68 26.46 4.23
N SER A 667 -2.50 26.99 4.54
CA SER A 667 -1.27 26.18 4.57
C SER A 667 -1.26 25.21 5.76
N ALA A 668 -0.45 24.15 5.65
CA ALA A 668 -0.26 23.18 6.72
C ALA A 668 0.22 23.86 8.03
N ASP A 669 1.16 24.80 7.97
CA ASP A 669 1.68 25.54 9.13
C ASP A 669 0.58 26.25 9.93
N LYS A 670 -0.42 26.83 9.25
CA LYS A 670 -1.56 27.49 9.91
C LYS A 670 -2.47 26.47 10.60
N VAL A 671 -2.72 25.32 9.95
CA VAL A 671 -3.49 24.21 10.57
C VAL A 671 -2.75 23.67 11.79
N PHE A 672 -1.44 23.45 11.66
CA PHE A 672 -0.57 22.97 12.75
C PHE A 672 -0.58 23.95 13.93
N ALA A 673 -0.36 25.24 13.66
CA ALA A 673 -0.45 26.32 14.65
C ALA A 673 -1.85 26.48 15.27
N THR A 674 -2.90 25.99 14.63
CA THR A 674 -4.25 25.97 15.17
C THR A 674 -4.44 24.75 16.08
N LEU A 675 -4.14 23.54 15.60
CA LEU A 675 -4.32 22.30 16.35
C LEU A 675 -3.46 22.25 17.62
N ASP A 676 -2.23 22.77 17.54
CA ASP A 676 -1.29 22.74 18.66
C ASP A 676 -1.60 23.83 19.72
N LYS A 677 -2.57 24.72 19.46
CA LYS A 677 -3.20 25.63 20.44
C LYS A 677 -4.49 25.08 21.05
N HIS A 678 -5.08 24.04 20.46
CA HIS A 678 -6.36 23.45 20.88
C HIS A 678 -6.19 21.94 21.10
N PRO A 679 -5.44 21.50 22.14
CA PRO A 679 -5.01 20.11 22.29
C PRO A 679 -6.14 19.09 22.56
N TYR A 680 -7.35 19.56 22.87
CA TYR A 680 -8.56 18.71 22.92
C TYR A 680 -9.03 18.23 21.54
N VAL A 681 -8.62 18.90 20.45
CA VAL A 681 -8.92 18.48 19.08
C VAL A 681 -8.10 17.23 18.76
N ALA A 682 -8.80 16.12 18.48
CA ALA A 682 -8.20 14.79 18.37
C ALA A 682 -7.16 14.67 17.23
N GLY A 683 -7.22 15.55 16.24
CA GLY A 683 -6.28 15.64 15.13
C GLY A 683 -6.96 16.17 13.86
N GLU A 684 -6.43 15.76 12.72
CA GLU A 684 -6.83 16.25 11.40
C GLU A 684 -6.86 15.15 10.35
N PHE A 685 -7.71 15.33 9.33
CA PHE A 685 -7.60 14.66 8.04
C PHE A 685 -7.35 15.74 6.97
N VAL A 686 -6.14 15.76 6.42
CA VAL A 686 -5.73 16.78 5.44
C VAL A 686 -6.47 16.59 4.11
N TRP A 687 -6.75 17.69 3.40
CA TRP A 687 -7.04 17.65 1.95
C TRP A 687 -5.76 17.92 1.15
N ASN A 688 -5.15 16.92 0.50
CA ASN A 688 -5.42 15.49 0.61
C ASN A 688 -4.12 14.66 0.47
N GLY A 689 -4.18 13.33 0.68
CA GLY A 689 -2.96 12.52 0.78
C GLY A 689 -2.18 12.40 -0.54
N PHE A 690 -2.81 11.82 -1.54
CA PHE A 690 -2.34 11.75 -2.94
C PHE A 690 -3.17 12.68 -3.83
N ASP A 691 -2.58 13.22 -4.89
CA ASP A 691 -3.39 13.79 -5.97
C ASP A 691 -4.29 12.71 -6.58
N TYR A 692 -5.42 13.16 -7.13
CA TYR A 692 -6.49 12.35 -7.70
C TYR A 692 -6.89 12.89 -9.06
N LEU A 693 -7.55 12.06 -9.86
CA LEU A 693 -8.13 12.49 -11.13
C LEU A 693 -9.37 13.35 -10.86
N GLY A 694 -9.48 14.46 -11.56
CA GLY A 694 -10.55 15.44 -11.34
C GLY A 694 -10.22 16.54 -10.36
N GLU A 695 -11.24 17.32 -10.03
CA GLU A 695 -11.23 18.54 -9.18
C GLU A 695 -9.93 19.38 -9.24
N PRO A 696 -9.44 19.76 -10.44
CA PRO A 696 -8.11 20.35 -10.69
C PRO A 696 -8.00 21.83 -10.26
N THR A 697 -8.65 22.21 -9.15
CA THR A 697 -8.68 23.58 -8.63
C THR A 697 -7.24 24.07 -8.38
N PRO A 698 -6.84 25.26 -8.88
CA PRO A 698 -7.66 26.32 -9.48
C PRO A 698 -7.81 26.28 -11.01
N TYR A 699 -7.17 25.34 -11.71
CA TYR A 699 -7.06 25.30 -13.17
C TYR A 699 -7.90 24.19 -13.79
N TYR A 700 -9.17 24.47 -14.12
CA TYR A 700 -10.10 23.49 -14.70
C TYR A 700 -9.80 23.03 -16.13
N ASP A 701 -8.72 23.53 -16.72
CA ASP A 701 -8.12 22.95 -17.93
C ASP A 701 -7.14 21.79 -17.66
N ALA A 702 -6.78 21.52 -16.40
CA ALA A 702 -5.96 20.38 -16.01
C ALA A 702 -6.80 19.10 -15.78
N ARG A 703 -6.15 17.93 -15.64
CA ARG A 703 -6.78 16.60 -15.52
C ARG A 703 -6.91 16.06 -14.08
N SER A 704 -6.16 16.64 -13.15
CA SER A 704 -6.01 16.15 -11.78
C SER A 704 -5.73 17.28 -10.80
N SER A 705 -5.91 16.99 -9.51
CA SER A 705 -5.76 17.93 -8.40
C SER A 705 -4.35 18.54 -8.28
N TYR A 706 -4.23 19.53 -7.38
CA TYR A 706 -2.95 20.05 -6.87
C TYR A 706 -2.83 19.89 -5.34
N SER A 707 -3.88 19.38 -4.69
CA SER A 707 -4.02 19.27 -3.23
C SER A 707 -3.24 18.13 -2.60
N GLY A 708 -2.82 17.14 -3.39
CA GLY A 708 -2.08 15.98 -2.90
C GLY A 708 -0.76 16.38 -2.24
N ILE A 709 -0.46 15.81 -1.08
CA ILE A 709 0.88 15.88 -0.46
C ILE A 709 1.89 15.05 -1.27
N VAL A 710 1.40 14.03 -1.96
CA VAL A 710 2.08 13.19 -2.95
C VAL A 710 1.39 13.39 -4.30
N ASP A 711 2.13 13.36 -5.42
CA ASP A 711 1.54 13.48 -6.76
C ASP A 711 0.83 12.20 -7.25
N LEU A 712 0.15 12.29 -8.40
CA LEU A 712 -0.65 11.22 -9.00
C LEU A 712 0.16 9.96 -9.37
N ALA A 713 1.46 10.13 -9.64
CA ALA A 713 2.40 9.03 -9.89
C ALA A 713 2.93 8.41 -8.58
N GLY A 714 2.68 9.04 -7.43
CA GLY A 714 3.20 8.62 -6.13
C GLY A 714 4.62 9.13 -5.84
N PHE A 715 5.02 10.27 -6.40
CA PHE A 715 6.22 10.98 -6.01
C PHE A 715 5.88 12.06 -4.96
N PRO A 716 6.55 12.09 -3.80
CA PRO A 716 6.36 13.13 -2.79
C PRO A 716 6.58 14.54 -3.34
N LYS A 717 5.69 15.48 -2.96
CA LYS A 717 5.96 16.93 -3.06
C LYS A 717 6.67 17.40 -1.80
N ASP A 718 7.17 18.62 -1.79
CA ASP A 718 7.88 19.21 -0.64
C ASP A 718 7.05 19.18 0.66
N ARG A 719 5.72 19.29 0.55
CA ARG A 719 4.76 19.13 1.66
C ARG A 719 4.90 17.82 2.44
N TYR A 720 5.30 16.73 1.79
CA TYR A 720 5.51 15.43 2.45
C TYR A 720 6.49 15.54 3.61
N TRP A 721 7.58 16.28 3.41
CA TRP A 721 8.65 16.43 4.38
C TRP A 721 8.26 17.41 5.50
N LEU A 722 7.42 18.41 5.21
CA LEU A 722 6.78 19.25 6.22
C LEU A 722 5.89 18.42 7.15
N TYR A 723 5.00 17.58 6.60
CA TYR A 723 4.18 16.67 7.41
C TYR A 723 5.04 15.67 8.19
N GLN A 724 6.02 15.03 7.54
CA GLN A 724 6.92 14.08 8.21
C GLN A 724 7.70 14.73 9.36
N SER A 725 8.13 15.99 9.22
CA SER A 725 8.86 16.71 10.28
C SER A 725 8.06 16.92 11.56
N ARG A 726 6.72 17.08 11.47
CA ARG A 726 5.81 17.25 12.62
C ARG A 726 5.23 15.92 13.10
N TRP A 727 4.96 14.98 12.20
CA TRP A 727 4.30 13.71 12.52
C TRP A 727 5.26 12.57 12.90
N ARG A 728 6.55 12.68 12.54
CA ARG A 728 7.62 11.80 12.98
C ARG A 728 8.76 12.61 13.64
N PRO A 729 8.50 13.31 14.77
CA PRO A 729 9.47 14.20 15.40
C PRO A 729 10.77 13.50 15.85
N ASP A 730 10.74 12.18 16.04
CA ASP A 730 11.90 11.37 16.44
C ASP A 730 12.62 10.67 15.28
N LEU A 731 12.16 10.86 14.04
CA LEU A 731 12.95 10.53 12.86
C LEU A 731 13.96 11.66 12.61
N PRO A 732 15.28 11.44 12.60
CA PRO A 732 16.25 12.46 12.22
C PRO A 732 16.10 12.79 10.74
N MET A 733 15.57 13.98 10.42
CA MET A 733 15.37 14.42 9.03
C MET A 733 15.55 15.92 8.86
N ALA A 734 16.01 16.30 7.68
CA ALA A 734 16.02 17.64 7.13
C ALA A 734 15.69 17.54 5.64
N HIS A 735 14.97 18.52 5.11
CA HIS A 735 14.61 18.64 3.70
C HIS A 735 14.69 20.10 3.29
N LEU A 736 15.43 20.37 2.21
CA LEU A 736 15.74 21.70 1.69
C LEU A 736 14.99 21.94 0.37
N LEU A 737 14.26 23.06 0.30
CA LEU A 737 13.65 23.57 -0.93
C LEU A 737 14.02 25.05 -1.16
N PRO A 738 14.11 25.53 -2.40
CA PRO A 738 13.88 24.82 -3.66
C PRO A 738 15.10 24.03 -4.14
N HIS A 739 14.98 23.40 -5.31
CA HIS A 739 16.13 22.90 -6.06
C HIS A 739 17.15 24.01 -6.36
N TRP A 740 18.43 23.68 -6.57
CA TRP A 740 19.49 24.67 -6.80
C TRP A 740 19.94 24.83 -8.26
N THR A 741 19.03 24.63 -9.22
CA THR A 741 19.31 24.76 -10.66
C THR A 741 18.46 25.89 -11.25
N TRP A 742 19.03 27.09 -11.40
CA TRP A 742 18.31 28.29 -11.81
C TRP A 742 19.01 29.12 -12.91
N PRO A 743 19.11 28.60 -14.16
CA PRO A 743 19.78 29.32 -15.26
C PRO A 743 19.16 30.69 -15.51
N GLY A 744 19.99 31.74 -15.56
CA GLY A 744 19.55 33.12 -15.79
C GLY A 744 19.03 33.85 -14.55
N ARG A 745 19.08 33.22 -13.36
CA ARG A 745 18.77 33.86 -12.07
C ARG A 745 20.02 34.18 -11.24
N GLU A 746 21.22 34.07 -11.80
CA GLU A 746 22.48 34.32 -11.11
C GLU A 746 22.49 35.73 -10.49
N GLY A 747 22.75 35.82 -9.18
CA GLY A 747 22.70 37.09 -8.45
C GLY A 747 21.30 37.56 -8.05
N GLN A 748 20.23 36.81 -8.35
CA GLN A 748 18.87 37.11 -7.89
C GLN A 748 18.54 36.39 -6.57
N VAL A 749 17.68 37.02 -5.76
CA VAL A 749 17.16 36.41 -4.53
C VAL A 749 16.31 35.18 -4.85
N THR A 750 16.57 34.09 -4.13
CA THR A 750 15.92 32.78 -4.26
C THR A 750 15.76 32.22 -2.84
N PRO A 751 14.61 32.47 -2.17
CA PRO A 751 14.38 32.05 -0.79
C PRO A 751 14.58 30.56 -0.60
N VAL A 752 15.20 30.17 0.52
CA VAL A 752 15.40 28.77 0.90
C VAL A 752 14.57 28.47 2.15
N HIS A 753 13.72 27.44 2.08
CA HIS A 753 13.01 26.90 3.24
C HIS A 753 13.59 25.54 3.62
N VAL A 754 13.54 25.23 4.92
CA VAL A 754 13.95 23.94 5.48
C VAL A 754 12.81 23.38 6.33
N PHE A 755 12.42 22.15 6.04
CA PHE A 755 11.60 21.32 6.92
C PHE A 755 12.54 20.38 7.68
N THR A 756 12.37 20.22 8.99
CA THR A 756 13.22 19.36 9.81
C THR A 756 12.52 18.98 11.10
N SER A 757 12.76 17.78 11.63
CA SER A 757 12.33 17.37 12.97
C SER A 757 13.22 17.97 14.08
N GLY A 758 14.33 18.63 13.73
CA GLY A 758 15.19 19.37 14.64
C GLY A 758 14.55 20.67 15.18
N ASP A 759 15.19 21.28 16.17
CA ASP A 759 14.77 22.56 16.77
C ASP A 759 15.50 23.78 16.17
N GLU A 760 16.67 23.54 15.55
CA GLU A 760 17.50 24.55 14.90
C GLU A 760 18.03 24.05 13.55
N ALA A 761 18.38 24.97 12.65
CA ALA A 761 19.15 24.64 11.46
C ALA A 761 20.04 25.80 11.00
N GLU A 762 21.11 25.47 10.28
CA GLU A 762 22.06 26.41 9.68
C GLU A 762 22.26 26.09 8.21
N LEU A 763 22.09 27.12 7.37
CA LEU A 763 22.15 27.02 5.92
C LEU A 763 23.51 27.49 5.40
N PHE A 764 24.05 26.82 4.38
CA PHE A 764 25.34 27.14 3.76
C PHE A 764 25.18 27.20 2.23
N VAL A 765 25.62 28.28 1.59
CA VAL A 765 25.74 28.39 0.13
C VAL A 765 27.23 28.33 -0.21
N ASN A 766 27.65 27.35 -1.02
CA ASN A 766 29.06 27.14 -1.41
C ASN A 766 30.02 27.14 -0.20
N GLY A 767 29.59 26.54 0.91
CA GLY A 767 30.33 26.48 2.18
C GLY A 767 30.20 27.71 3.09
N VAL A 768 29.64 28.82 2.61
CA VAL A 768 29.46 30.06 3.39
C VAL A 768 28.12 30.03 4.15
N SER A 769 28.19 30.09 5.48
CA SER A 769 26.99 30.12 6.33
C SER A 769 26.14 31.36 6.05
N GLN A 770 24.83 31.14 5.89
CA GLN A 770 23.78 32.16 5.78
C GLN A 770 23.13 32.43 7.16
N GLY A 771 23.77 31.97 8.24
CA GLY A 771 23.31 32.09 9.62
C GLY A 771 22.46 30.91 10.08
N ARG A 772 22.52 30.65 11.40
CA ARG A 772 21.75 29.61 12.11
C ARG A 772 20.45 30.21 12.63
N LYS A 773 19.33 29.47 12.50
CA LYS A 773 18.00 29.86 12.98
C LYS A 773 17.42 28.77 13.90
N LYS A 774 16.62 29.19 14.89
CA LYS A 774 15.87 28.34 15.83
C LYS A 774 14.38 28.53 15.59
N LYS A 775 13.61 27.46 15.66
CA LYS A 775 12.14 27.52 15.59
C LYS A 775 11.57 28.26 16.80
N GLY A 776 10.71 29.24 16.55
CA GLY A 776 9.84 29.85 17.56
C GLY A 776 8.63 28.98 17.91
N PRO A 777 7.82 29.40 18.90
CA PRO A 777 6.55 28.74 19.22
C PRO A 777 5.60 28.75 18.01
N TYR A 778 5.08 27.57 17.65
CA TYR A 778 4.23 27.33 16.47
C TYR A 778 4.90 27.62 15.11
N GLU A 779 6.23 27.54 15.01
CA GLU A 779 6.98 27.59 13.75
C GLU A 779 7.43 26.18 13.32
N TYR A 780 6.99 25.73 12.13
CA TYR A 780 7.22 24.35 11.66
C TYR A 780 8.28 24.24 10.56
N ARG A 781 8.66 25.36 9.96
CA ARG A 781 9.67 25.50 8.90
C ARG A 781 10.66 26.60 9.27
N LEU A 782 11.89 26.52 8.78
CA LEU A 782 12.87 27.61 8.88
C LEU A 782 13.07 28.25 7.50
N ARG A 783 13.08 29.58 7.42
CA ARG A 783 13.18 30.35 6.17
C ARG A 783 14.47 31.19 6.13
N TRP A 784 15.13 31.25 4.98
CA TRP A 784 16.13 32.27 4.64
C TRP A 784 15.69 32.96 3.35
N ASP A 785 15.01 34.09 3.50
CA ASP A 785 14.31 34.75 2.38
C ASP A 785 15.25 35.59 1.49
N ASP A 786 16.38 36.06 2.02
CA ASP A 786 17.34 36.93 1.31
C ASP A 786 18.48 36.18 0.58
N VAL A 787 18.42 34.85 0.49
CA VAL A 787 19.52 34.05 -0.11
C VAL A 787 19.66 34.38 -1.59
N VAL A 788 20.87 34.73 -2.03
CA VAL A 788 21.17 35.02 -3.44
C VAL A 788 21.60 33.74 -4.15
N TYR A 789 20.99 33.43 -5.30
CA TYR A 789 21.37 32.28 -6.10
C TYR A 789 22.77 32.44 -6.69
N GLN A 790 23.63 31.48 -6.35
CA GLN A 790 24.96 31.26 -6.91
C GLN A 790 25.07 29.78 -7.27
N PRO A 791 25.45 29.42 -8.52
CA PRO A 791 25.65 28.03 -8.90
C PRO A 791 26.63 27.29 -7.97
N GLY A 792 26.39 26.00 -7.75
CA GLY A 792 27.19 25.14 -6.88
C GLY A 792 26.33 24.29 -5.94
N GLU A 793 26.56 24.39 -4.64
CA GLU A 793 25.82 23.66 -3.60
C GLU A 793 25.12 24.63 -2.63
N VAL A 794 23.88 24.30 -2.25
CA VAL A 794 23.31 24.76 -0.98
C VAL A 794 23.03 23.55 -0.08
N ARG A 795 23.44 23.66 1.18
CA ARG A 795 23.42 22.59 2.18
C ARG A 795 22.87 23.12 3.50
N VAL A 796 22.09 22.30 4.19
CA VAL A 796 21.63 22.58 5.57
C VAL A 796 22.21 21.58 6.56
N GLN A 797 22.57 22.07 7.75
CA GLN A 797 22.74 21.27 8.95
C GLN A 797 21.60 21.57 9.91
N ALA A 798 20.71 20.61 10.15
CA ALA A 798 19.75 20.65 11.23
C ALA A 798 20.37 20.14 12.54
N TYR A 799 19.88 20.66 13.66
CA TYR A 799 20.31 20.33 15.01
C TYR A 799 19.08 19.99 15.89
N ARG A 800 19.32 19.21 16.95
CA ARG A 800 18.36 18.92 18.03
C ARG A 800 19.09 19.03 19.35
N ASP A 801 18.58 19.86 20.27
CA ASP A 801 19.21 20.16 21.56
C ASP A 801 20.66 20.64 21.39
N GLY A 802 20.90 21.44 20.34
CA GLY A 802 22.21 21.99 19.96
C GLY A 802 23.14 21.03 19.20
N LYS A 803 22.88 19.71 19.21
CA LYS A 803 23.71 18.68 18.55
C LYS A 803 23.31 18.48 17.09
N PRO A 804 24.23 18.12 16.16
CA PRO A 804 23.87 17.72 14.80
C PRO A 804 22.81 16.61 14.80
N TRP A 805 21.76 16.78 13.99
CA TRP A 805 20.58 15.90 13.97
C TRP A 805 20.34 15.28 12.60
N ALA A 806 20.30 16.11 11.55
CA ALA A 806 20.21 15.67 10.16
C ALA A 806 20.83 16.73 9.24
N SER A 807 21.18 16.36 8.01
CA SER A 807 21.69 17.29 6.99
C SER A 807 21.14 16.94 5.63
N ASP A 808 20.93 17.95 4.79
CA ASP A 808 20.46 17.80 3.41
C ASP A 808 21.22 18.78 2.49
N SER A 809 21.29 18.46 1.20
CA SER A 809 22.04 19.25 0.21
C SER A 809 21.49 19.07 -1.20
N VAL A 810 21.29 20.19 -1.90
CA VAL A 810 20.94 20.22 -3.32
C VAL A 810 21.99 21.00 -4.11
N ARG A 811 22.23 20.57 -5.35
CA ARG A 811 23.29 21.10 -6.21
C ARG A 811 22.72 21.60 -7.54
N THR A 812 23.46 22.51 -8.17
CA THR A 812 23.20 22.94 -9.54
C THR A 812 23.54 21.80 -10.50
N ALA A 813 22.52 21.23 -11.13
CA ALA A 813 22.68 20.16 -12.10
C ALA A 813 23.13 20.72 -13.46
N GLY A 814 23.98 19.95 -14.16
CA GLY A 814 24.28 20.17 -15.57
C GLY A 814 23.19 19.65 -16.49
N ALA A 815 23.47 19.64 -17.80
CA ALA A 815 22.63 18.96 -18.78
C ALA A 815 22.57 17.45 -18.49
N PRO A 816 21.42 16.78 -18.71
CA PRO A 816 21.31 15.33 -18.54
C PRO A 816 22.21 14.59 -19.53
N VAL A 817 22.76 13.45 -19.11
CA VAL A 817 23.56 12.56 -19.97
C VAL A 817 23.05 11.11 -19.97
N ARG A 818 22.32 10.72 -18.93
CA ARG A 818 21.77 9.37 -18.78
C ARG A 818 20.44 9.36 -18.04
N LEU A 819 19.70 8.27 -18.21
CA LEU A 819 18.59 7.92 -17.34
C LEU A 819 19.09 7.04 -16.18
N GLU A 820 18.40 7.12 -15.05
CA GLU A 820 18.39 6.15 -13.96
C GLU A 820 17.01 5.47 -13.93
N LEU A 821 16.95 4.18 -13.61
CA LEU A 821 15.71 3.42 -13.43
C LEU A 821 15.78 2.65 -12.12
N SER A 822 14.83 2.87 -11.21
CA SER A 822 14.71 2.17 -9.93
C SER A 822 13.32 1.54 -9.78
N LEU A 823 13.26 0.32 -9.22
CA LEU A 823 12.04 -0.44 -8.98
C LEU A 823 11.65 -0.43 -7.50
N ASP A 824 10.36 -0.35 -7.18
CA ASP A 824 9.86 -0.63 -5.83
C ASP A 824 10.11 -2.10 -5.44
N ARG A 825 9.88 -3.03 -6.38
CA ARG A 825 10.11 -4.47 -6.25
C ARG A 825 10.63 -5.06 -7.56
N ASP A 826 11.59 -5.98 -7.45
CA ASP A 826 12.19 -6.75 -8.55
C ASP A 826 11.60 -8.17 -8.69
N ARG A 827 10.59 -8.51 -7.89
CA ARG A 827 9.83 -9.76 -7.96
C ARG A 827 8.34 -9.52 -7.78
N ILE A 828 7.54 -10.03 -8.70
CA ILE A 828 6.08 -9.93 -8.69
C ILE A 828 5.43 -11.28 -9.03
N ALA A 829 4.15 -11.44 -8.69
CA ALA A 829 3.38 -12.62 -9.10
C ALA A 829 3.13 -12.65 -10.61
N GLY A 830 3.10 -13.86 -11.17
CA GLY A 830 2.71 -14.11 -12.56
C GLY A 830 1.19 -14.19 -12.77
N ASP A 831 0.39 -13.54 -11.94
CA ASP A 831 -1.09 -13.59 -12.02
C ASP A 831 -1.67 -12.52 -12.97
N GLY A 832 -0.88 -11.49 -13.29
CA GLY A 832 -1.29 -10.35 -14.11
C GLY A 832 -2.10 -9.28 -13.37
N ARG A 833 -2.26 -9.40 -12.04
CA ARG A 833 -2.75 -8.36 -11.12
C ARG A 833 -1.62 -7.73 -10.30
N ASP A 834 -0.57 -8.47 -9.95
CA ASP A 834 0.55 -7.93 -9.18
C ASP A 834 1.43 -6.98 -10.03
N LEU A 835 1.93 -5.90 -9.41
CA LEU A 835 2.50 -4.74 -10.10
C LEU A 835 3.89 -4.35 -9.58
N ALA A 836 4.79 -3.96 -10.49
CA ALA A 836 6.02 -3.26 -10.15
C ALA A 836 5.95 -1.79 -10.62
N PHE A 837 6.48 -0.88 -9.81
CA PHE A 837 6.51 0.55 -10.04
C PHE A 837 7.95 1.00 -10.32
N ALA A 838 8.20 1.41 -11.56
CA ALA A 838 9.51 1.81 -12.05
C ALA A 838 9.63 3.35 -12.11
N THR A 839 10.44 3.92 -11.23
CA THR A 839 10.81 5.34 -11.27
C THR A 839 11.95 5.56 -12.25
N VAL A 840 11.81 6.50 -13.17
CA VAL A 840 12.89 6.99 -14.04
C VAL A 840 13.29 8.40 -13.63
N ARG A 841 14.59 8.68 -13.62
CA ARG A 841 15.17 10.01 -13.38
C ARG A 841 16.16 10.41 -14.46
N PHE A 842 16.27 11.70 -14.71
CA PHE A 842 17.31 12.29 -15.55
C PHE A 842 18.53 12.67 -14.70
N ILE A 843 19.73 12.23 -15.10
CA ILE A 843 20.97 12.40 -14.33
C ILE A 843 22.03 13.13 -15.18
N ASP A 844 22.74 14.10 -14.58
CA ASP A 844 23.82 14.86 -15.21
C ASP A 844 25.17 14.10 -15.22
N ALA A 845 26.19 14.72 -15.83
CA ALA A 845 27.54 14.14 -15.91
C ALA A 845 28.27 13.97 -14.56
N ASN A 846 27.79 14.59 -13.49
CA ASN A 846 28.36 14.53 -12.14
C ASN A 846 27.56 13.58 -11.21
N GLY A 847 26.44 13.02 -11.67
CA GLY A 847 25.54 12.19 -10.88
C GLY A 847 24.39 12.94 -10.19
N ASN A 848 24.22 14.25 -10.43
CA ASN A 848 23.09 15.00 -9.87
C ASN A 848 21.79 14.67 -10.65
N PRO A 849 20.64 14.49 -9.98
CA PRO A 849 19.34 14.56 -10.63
C PRO A 849 19.12 15.92 -11.30
N VAL A 850 18.54 15.96 -12.50
CA VAL A 850 18.25 17.19 -13.25
C VAL A 850 16.79 17.60 -12.98
N PRO A 851 16.52 18.55 -12.07
CA PRO A 851 15.17 18.81 -11.59
C PRO A 851 14.28 19.53 -12.61
N THR A 852 14.87 20.08 -13.67
CA THR A 852 14.19 20.81 -14.75
C THR A 852 13.99 19.98 -16.02
N ALA A 853 14.44 18.71 -16.05
CA ALA A 853 14.32 17.87 -17.25
C ALA A 853 12.86 17.45 -17.48
N ASN A 854 12.41 17.58 -18.73
CA ASN A 854 11.05 17.28 -19.16
C ASN A 854 11.01 16.49 -20.49
N ASP A 855 12.14 15.96 -20.93
CA ASP A 855 12.27 15.22 -22.19
C ASP A 855 11.43 13.92 -22.18
N ARG A 856 11.13 13.44 -23.38
CA ARG A 856 10.30 12.25 -23.59
C ARG A 856 11.08 10.96 -23.37
N ILE A 857 10.60 10.14 -22.44
CA ILE A 857 11.02 8.75 -22.25
C ILE A 857 10.13 7.83 -23.09
N ARG A 858 10.72 6.81 -23.71
CA ARG A 858 10.06 5.64 -24.27
C ARG A 858 10.35 4.43 -23.39
N PHE A 859 9.31 3.64 -23.11
CA PHE A 859 9.37 2.40 -22.36
C PHE A 859 9.14 1.18 -23.25
N ARG A 860 9.86 0.09 -22.96
CA ARG A 860 9.70 -1.22 -23.60
C ARG A 860 9.87 -2.33 -22.56
N VAL A 861 9.08 -3.40 -22.67
CA VAL A 861 9.26 -4.62 -21.89
C VAL A 861 9.60 -5.77 -22.83
N ASP A 862 10.71 -6.46 -22.54
CA ASP A 862 11.04 -7.75 -23.13
C ASP A 862 10.72 -8.88 -22.13
N GLY A 863 10.28 -10.02 -22.63
CA GLY A 863 9.83 -11.15 -21.80
C GLY A 863 8.31 -11.16 -21.52
N PRO A 864 7.83 -12.03 -20.61
CA PRO A 864 6.39 -12.34 -20.43
C PRO A 864 5.65 -11.31 -19.57
N GLY A 865 5.76 -10.01 -19.91
CA GLY A 865 5.11 -8.91 -19.19
C GLY A 865 4.49 -7.86 -20.12
N ARG A 866 4.09 -6.73 -19.54
CA ARG A 866 3.68 -5.51 -20.25
C ARG A 866 3.85 -4.26 -19.37
N VAL A 867 4.07 -3.10 -19.99
CA VAL A 867 3.71 -1.81 -19.37
C VAL A 867 2.18 -1.78 -19.29
N VAL A 868 1.64 -1.43 -18.12
CA VAL A 868 0.20 -1.24 -17.88
C VAL A 868 -0.16 0.22 -18.10
N ALA A 869 0.64 1.12 -17.52
CA ALA A 869 0.48 2.56 -17.65
C ALA A 869 1.82 3.29 -17.41
N THR A 870 1.89 4.55 -17.83
CA THR A 870 2.96 5.51 -17.51
C THR A 870 2.35 6.80 -16.99
N ASP A 871 3.07 7.51 -16.14
CA ASP A 871 2.66 8.82 -15.60
C ASP A 871 3.88 9.65 -15.18
N ASN A 872 3.66 10.90 -14.82
CA ASN A 872 4.68 11.80 -14.29
C ASN A 872 4.17 12.69 -13.14
N GLY A 873 2.87 12.67 -12.82
CA GLY A 873 2.27 13.54 -11.82
C GLY A 873 2.07 15.00 -12.26
N ASP A 874 2.24 15.31 -13.55
CA ASP A 874 1.85 16.61 -14.11
C ASP A 874 0.34 16.63 -14.36
N SER A 875 -0.37 17.52 -13.67
CA SER A 875 -1.81 17.70 -13.88
C SER A 875 -2.16 18.28 -15.25
N THR A 876 -1.19 18.74 -16.05
CA THR A 876 -1.38 19.25 -17.42
C THR A 876 -1.07 18.24 -18.53
N ASP A 877 -0.44 17.09 -18.23
CA ASP A 877 -0.03 16.11 -19.25
C ASP A 877 -1.19 15.22 -19.73
N MET A 878 -1.82 15.64 -20.83
CA MET A 878 -2.91 14.92 -21.50
C MET A 878 -2.47 13.65 -22.27
N THR A 879 -1.23 13.17 -22.11
CA THR A 879 -0.79 11.90 -22.70
C THR A 879 -1.52 10.72 -22.03
N PRO A 880 -2.25 9.85 -22.78
CA PRO A 880 -3.05 8.77 -22.20
C PRO A 880 -2.22 7.82 -21.33
N PHE A 881 -2.76 7.39 -20.19
CA PHE A 881 -2.01 6.56 -19.23
C PHE A 881 -1.42 5.27 -19.82
N PRO A 882 -2.10 4.49 -20.70
CA PRO A 882 -1.50 3.30 -21.31
C PRO A 882 -0.39 3.57 -22.34
N SER A 883 -0.02 4.84 -22.57
CA SER A 883 1.06 5.21 -23.49
C SER A 883 2.41 4.61 -23.04
N PRO A 884 3.17 3.96 -23.93
CA PRO A 884 4.56 3.57 -23.66
C PRO A 884 5.53 4.75 -23.80
N GLU A 885 5.07 5.96 -24.11
CA GLU A 885 5.88 7.18 -24.14
C GLU A 885 5.31 8.22 -23.15
N ARG A 886 6.18 8.85 -22.37
CA ARG A 886 5.84 9.80 -21.31
C ARG A 886 6.94 10.85 -21.18
N ASN A 887 6.57 12.14 -21.07
CA ASN A 887 7.54 13.18 -20.72
C ASN A 887 7.88 13.10 -19.23
N ALA A 888 9.11 13.42 -18.84
CA ALA A 888 9.36 13.71 -17.44
C ALA A 888 8.62 14.97 -16.99
N PHE A 889 8.24 15.01 -15.71
CA PHE A 889 7.84 16.22 -15.02
C PHE A 889 8.80 16.44 -13.85
N SER A 890 9.37 17.64 -13.77
CA SER A 890 10.41 18.02 -12.80
C SER A 890 11.45 16.91 -12.58
N GLY A 891 12.07 16.43 -13.68
CA GLY A 891 13.13 15.43 -13.68
C GLY A 891 12.74 13.94 -13.55
N MET A 892 11.45 13.62 -13.37
CA MET A 892 10.99 12.24 -13.08
C MET A 892 9.78 11.78 -13.90
N ALA A 893 9.69 10.46 -14.11
CA ALA A 893 8.51 9.77 -14.64
C ALA A 893 8.36 8.36 -14.04
N LEU A 894 7.17 7.76 -14.19
CA LEU A 894 6.78 6.44 -13.72
C LEU A 894 6.40 5.53 -14.90
N ALA A 895 6.78 4.26 -14.84
CA ALA A 895 6.11 3.17 -15.56
C ALA A 895 5.60 2.11 -14.56
N ILE A 896 4.38 1.63 -14.79
CA ILE A 896 3.76 0.53 -14.04
C ILE A 896 3.82 -0.73 -14.90
N VAL A 897 4.38 -1.82 -14.38
CA VAL A 897 4.62 -3.08 -15.11
C VAL A 897 3.88 -4.23 -14.43
N ALA A 898 3.28 -5.12 -15.23
CA ALA A 898 2.64 -6.34 -14.77
C ALA A 898 3.16 -7.57 -15.55
N GLY A 899 3.16 -8.72 -14.89
CA GLY A 899 3.32 -10.01 -15.55
C GLY A 899 2.15 -10.35 -16.48
N GLN A 900 2.34 -11.31 -17.37
CA GLN A 900 1.24 -11.96 -18.11
C GLN A 900 0.62 -13.08 -17.24
N PRO A 901 -0.72 -13.19 -17.17
CA PRO A 901 -1.37 -14.23 -16.36
C PRO A 901 -0.90 -15.65 -16.66
N GLY A 902 -0.55 -16.39 -15.61
CA GLY A 902 -0.06 -17.77 -15.66
C GLY A 902 1.41 -17.93 -16.07
N GLN A 903 2.13 -16.85 -16.38
CA GLN A 903 3.53 -16.92 -16.82
C GLN A 903 4.53 -16.87 -15.65
N GLN A 904 5.72 -17.40 -15.88
CA GLN A 904 6.85 -17.38 -14.95
C GLN A 904 8.15 -17.04 -15.70
N GLY A 905 9.21 -16.76 -14.96
CA GLY A 905 10.54 -16.48 -15.52
C GLY A 905 10.95 -15.03 -15.27
N THR A 906 11.43 -14.35 -16.31
CA THR A 906 12.07 -13.03 -16.17
C THR A 906 11.61 -12.11 -17.29
N LEU A 907 11.27 -10.87 -16.94
CA LEU A 907 11.06 -9.76 -17.88
C LEU A 907 12.11 -8.65 -17.63
N THR A 908 12.36 -7.82 -18.64
CA THR A 908 13.24 -6.65 -18.53
C THR A 908 12.50 -5.41 -19.02
N LEU A 909 12.42 -4.39 -18.16
CA LEU A 909 11.94 -3.06 -18.53
C LEU A 909 13.12 -2.22 -19.01
N HIS A 910 12.94 -1.54 -20.13
CA HIS A 910 13.86 -0.58 -20.72
C HIS A 910 13.23 0.82 -20.72
N ALA A 911 14.05 1.85 -20.47
CA ALA A 911 13.71 3.26 -20.57
C ALA A 911 14.75 3.97 -21.45
N GLU A 912 14.29 4.65 -22.50
CA GLU A 912 15.12 5.29 -23.52
C GLU A 912 14.70 6.77 -23.68
N SER A 913 15.66 7.68 -23.87
CA SER A 913 15.39 9.08 -24.22
C SER A 913 16.41 9.58 -25.24
N ALA A 914 16.03 10.55 -26.08
CA ALA A 914 16.79 10.94 -27.26
C ALA A 914 18.12 11.61 -26.88
N GLY A 915 19.25 11.04 -27.31
CA GLY A 915 20.59 11.57 -27.05
C GLY A 915 21.18 11.22 -25.68
N LEU A 916 20.44 10.49 -24.82
CA LEU A 916 20.89 10.07 -23.50
C LEU A 916 21.25 8.58 -23.47
N GLN A 917 22.12 8.17 -22.55
CA GLN A 917 22.27 6.76 -22.19
C GLN A 917 20.99 6.26 -21.51
N GLY A 918 20.31 5.29 -22.13
CA GLY A 918 19.12 4.64 -21.57
C GLY A 918 19.43 3.74 -20.36
N ALA A 919 18.38 3.33 -19.66
CA ALA A 919 18.44 2.50 -18.47
C ALA A 919 17.53 1.26 -18.61
N SER A 920 17.80 0.21 -17.83
CA SER A 920 17.00 -1.01 -17.82
C SER A 920 17.06 -1.74 -16.49
N ALA A 921 15.95 -2.36 -16.08
CA ALA A 921 15.86 -3.15 -14.86
C ALA A 921 15.11 -4.47 -15.11
N THR A 922 15.45 -5.49 -14.32
CA THR A 922 14.96 -6.87 -14.49
C THR A 922 13.95 -7.20 -13.40
N ILE A 923 12.85 -7.88 -13.75
CA ILE A 923 11.79 -8.29 -12.83
C ILE A 923 11.53 -9.79 -12.97
N GLN A 924 11.50 -10.49 -11.84
CA GLN A 924 11.24 -11.92 -11.76
C GLN A 924 9.74 -12.20 -11.59
N LEU A 925 9.19 -13.07 -12.43
CA LEU A 925 7.83 -13.57 -12.33
C LEU A 925 7.84 -14.94 -11.65
N GLY A 926 7.24 -15.01 -10.46
CA GLY A 926 7.09 -16.25 -9.70
C GLY A 926 8.05 -16.40 -8.51
N GLY A 927 7.69 -17.35 -7.65
CA GLY A 927 8.08 -17.36 -6.24
C GLY A 927 7.20 -16.42 -5.40
N PRO A 928 7.25 -16.49 -4.06
CA PRO A 928 6.58 -15.51 -3.21
C PRO A 928 7.12 -14.11 -3.49
N SER A 929 6.24 -13.13 -3.62
CA SER A 929 6.63 -11.73 -3.80
C SER A 929 7.17 -11.18 -2.48
N TYR A 930 8.48 -11.32 -2.28
CA TYR A 930 9.23 -10.54 -1.31
C TYR A 930 9.16 -9.06 -1.69
N ALA A 931 8.10 -8.39 -1.24
CA ALA A 931 8.18 -6.95 -1.04
C ALA A 931 9.37 -6.67 -0.13
N LYS A 932 10.13 -5.60 -0.42
CA LYS A 932 11.17 -5.10 0.49
C LYS A 932 10.51 -4.63 1.77
N ASN A 933 10.32 -5.54 2.72
CA ASN A 933 9.72 -5.23 4.02
C ASN A 933 10.56 -4.11 4.66
N PRO A 934 10.00 -2.92 4.93
CA PRO A 934 10.77 -1.77 5.41
C PRO A 934 11.34 -1.95 6.83
N ARG A 935 11.08 -3.08 7.51
CA ARG A 935 11.88 -3.55 8.66
C ARG A 935 13.23 -4.15 8.24
N ASN A 936 13.23 -5.00 7.22
CA ASN A 936 14.38 -5.78 6.75
C ASN A 936 15.15 -5.12 5.59
N TRP A 937 14.63 -4.01 5.06
CA TRP A 937 15.27 -3.16 4.07
C TRP A 937 15.14 -1.71 4.53
N PRO A 938 16.06 -1.20 5.37
CA PRO A 938 16.05 0.19 5.80
C PRO A 938 16.20 1.14 4.60
N THR A 939 15.68 2.36 4.73
CA THR A 939 15.95 3.44 3.78
C THR A 939 17.47 3.66 3.69
N PRO A 940 18.09 3.63 2.50
CA PRO A 940 19.52 3.86 2.37
C PRO A 940 19.92 5.25 2.91
N VAL A 941 20.88 5.28 3.83
CA VAL A 941 21.44 6.51 4.40
C VAL A 941 22.95 6.51 4.15
N MET A 942 23.49 7.64 3.68
CA MET A 942 24.92 7.86 3.50
C MET A 942 25.39 8.87 4.54
N ASP A 943 26.14 8.42 5.54
CA ASP A 943 26.56 9.30 6.65
C ASP A 943 27.73 10.19 6.22
N THR A 944 27.69 11.47 6.55
CA THR A 944 28.72 12.46 6.17
C THR A 944 29.50 13.02 7.36
N VAL A 945 28.97 12.89 8.59
CA VAL A 945 29.54 13.46 9.82
C VAL A 945 30.08 12.32 10.70
N PRO A 946 31.40 12.26 10.99
CA PRO A 946 31.99 11.18 11.76
C PRO A 946 31.47 11.18 13.21
N PRO A 947 31.29 9.99 13.83
CA PRO A 947 30.92 9.91 15.23
C PRO A 947 32.12 10.26 16.13
N THR A 948 31.87 10.91 17.27
CA THR A 948 32.92 11.19 18.26
C THR A 948 33.45 9.89 18.85
N LEU A 949 34.69 9.53 18.50
CA LEU A 949 35.39 8.40 19.12
C LEU A 949 35.78 8.77 20.57
N PRO A 950 35.63 7.84 21.54
CA PRO A 950 36.10 8.07 22.91
C PRO A 950 37.63 8.14 22.97
N ALA A 951 38.20 8.37 24.15
CA ALA A 951 39.60 8.00 24.38
C ALA A 951 39.75 6.47 24.27
N PHE A 952 40.89 6.01 23.78
CA PHE A 952 41.29 4.60 23.86
C PHE A 952 42.41 4.52 24.91
N GLU A 953 42.29 3.52 25.79
CA GLU A 953 43.14 3.32 26.98
C GLU A 953 44.02 2.06 26.84
N HIS A 954 43.70 1.20 25.87
CA HIS A 954 44.37 -0.07 25.60
C HIS A 954 45.32 0.01 24.38
N GLU A 955 46.23 -0.97 24.26
CA GLU A 955 47.19 -1.07 23.15
C GLU A 955 46.51 -1.35 21.80
N HIS A 956 45.35 -2.01 21.83
CA HIS A 956 44.59 -2.39 20.64
C HIS A 956 43.15 -1.87 20.67
N ALA A 957 42.66 -1.47 19.50
CA ALA A 957 41.30 -1.00 19.31
C ALA A 957 40.60 -1.61 18.09
N MET A 958 39.33 -1.97 18.26
CA MET A 958 38.46 -2.57 17.27
C MET A 958 37.27 -1.67 16.96
N LEU A 959 37.05 -1.43 15.66
CA LEU A 959 35.80 -0.89 15.13
C LEU A 959 34.88 -2.04 14.76
N VAL A 960 33.69 -2.12 15.33
CA VAL A 960 32.60 -2.95 14.81
C VAL A 960 31.63 -2.06 14.05
N PHE A 961 31.34 -2.43 12.82
CA PHE A 961 30.43 -1.74 11.92
C PHE A 961 29.33 -2.69 11.46
N SER A 962 28.08 -2.25 11.61
CA SER A 962 26.89 -3.06 11.29
C SER A 962 25.81 -2.25 10.56
N LYS A 963 26.21 -1.19 9.84
CA LYS A 963 25.28 -0.45 9.00
C LYS A 963 24.77 -1.36 7.88
N THR A 964 23.48 -1.26 7.60
CA THR A 964 22.83 -1.94 6.48
C THR A 964 22.07 -0.91 5.66
N ASN A 965 22.38 -0.81 4.37
CA ASN A 965 21.52 -0.19 3.35
C ASN A 965 20.91 -1.27 2.41
N GLY A 966 21.29 -2.55 2.59
CA GLY A 966 20.73 -3.74 1.95
C GLY A 966 19.79 -4.51 2.89
N PHE A 967 19.87 -5.85 2.88
CA PHE A 967 19.08 -6.69 3.79
C PHE A 967 19.56 -6.59 5.25
N ARG A 968 18.61 -6.51 6.19
CA ARG A 968 18.86 -6.37 7.64
C ARG A 968 18.11 -7.43 8.45
N ASP A 969 18.83 -8.04 9.39
CA ASP A 969 18.27 -8.76 10.54
C ASP A 969 18.75 -8.10 11.84
N ASP A 970 17.84 -7.42 12.55
CA ASP A 970 18.16 -6.73 13.81
C ASP A 970 18.55 -7.69 14.94
N ALA A 971 18.04 -8.92 14.97
CA ALA A 971 18.33 -9.86 16.05
C ALA A 971 19.75 -10.44 15.90
N GLN A 972 20.14 -10.77 14.67
CA GLN A 972 21.51 -11.16 14.33
C GLN A 972 22.49 -10.04 14.64
N ILE A 973 22.25 -8.83 14.12
CA ILE A 973 23.15 -7.67 14.30
C ILE A 973 23.29 -7.30 15.79
N GLN A 974 22.23 -7.38 16.58
CA GLN A 974 22.32 -7.11 18.03
C GLN A 974 23.12 -8.18 18.76
N ALA A 975 22.96 -9.46 18.41
CA ALA A 975 23.72 -10.56 18.99
C ALA A 975 25.21 -10.51 18.60
N GLY A 976 25.52 -10.22 17.34
CA GLY A 976 26.89 -10.09 16.84
C GLY A 976 27.64 -8.92 17.46
N ASN A 977 27.05 -7.72 17.45
CA ASN A 977 27.61 -6.56 18.14
C ASN A 977 27.83 -6.82 19.65
N ALA A 978 26.94 -7.55 20.33
CA ALA A 978 27.11 -7.89 21.75
C ALA A 978 28.27 -8.87 21.96
N ALA A 979 28.34 -9.95 21.17
CA ALA A 979 29.42 -10.92 21.22
C ALA A 979 30.79 -10.29 20.91
N LEU A 980 30.89 -9.45 19.88
CA LEU A 980 32.12 -8.77 19.50
C LEU A 980 32.61 -7.79 20.58
N ARG A 981 31.70 -7.08 21.27
CA ARG A 981 32.05 -6.31 22.47
C ARG A 981 32.63 -7.21 23.57
N THR A 982 32.00 -8.35 23.85
CA THR A 982 32.48 -9.30 24.87
C THR A 982 33.85 -9.89 24.52
N LEU A 983 34.10 -10.25 23.25
CA LEU A 983 35.40 -10.76 22.80
C LEU A 983 36.50 -9.69 22.91
N GLY A 984 36.25 -8.46 22.47
CA GLY A 984 37.21 -7.36 22.62
C GLY A 984 37.51 -7.04 24.10
N GLN A 985 36.49 -7.02 24.95
CA GLN A 985 36.67 -6.86 26.40
C GLN A 985 37.49 -8.00 27.02
N ALA A 986 37.24 -9.26 26.63
CA ALA A 986 38.01 -10.41 27.09
C ALA A 986 39.48 -10.39 26.63
N ARG A 987 39.77 -9.69 25.52
CA ARG A 987 41.13 -9.43 25.00
C ARG A 987 41.81 -8.22 25.63
N GLY A 988 41.11 -7.40 26.41
CA GLY A 988 41.62 -6.10 26.88
C GLY A 988 41.83 -5.12 25.73
N TRP A 989 40.91 -5.09 24.77
CA TRP A 989 40.90 -4.17 23.62
C TRP A 989 39.76 -3.16 23.76
N ASP A 990 39.98 -1.93 23.28
CA ASP A 990 38.91 -0.94 23.16
C ASP A 990 37.97 -1.29 22.01
N VAL A 991 36.65 -1.25 22.25
CA VAL A 991 35.64 -1.60 21.24
C VAL A 991 34.68 -0.45 20.98
N PHE A 992 34.80 0.14 19.79
CA PHE A 992 33.83 1.11 19.28
C PHE A 992 32.86 0.40 18.32
N VAL A 993 31.56 0.58 18.53
CA VAL A 993 30.52 -0.03 17.69
C VAL A 993 29.65 1.07 17.11
N THR A 994 29.41 1.06 15.79
CA THR A 994 28.59 2.08 15.14
C THR A 994 27.94 1.61 13.85
N GLU A 995 26.86 2.28 13.45
CA GLU A 995 26.23 2.18 12.13
C GLU A 995 26.44 3.47 11.31
N ASN A 996 27.37 4.34 11.74
CA ASN A 996 27.74 5.59 11.05
C ASN A 996 29.01 5.38 10.19
N ALA A 997 28.82 5.33 8.87
CA ALA A 997 29.85 5.11 7.85
C ALA A 997 30.91 6.22 7.77
N ALA A 998 30.63 7.43 8.27
CA ALA A 998 31.62 8.50 8.30
C ALA A 998 32.77 8.25 9.29
N VAL A 999 32.69 7.22 10.13
CA VAL A 999 33.86 6.68 10.86
C VAL A 999 34.94 6.15 9.92
N PHE A 1000 34.61 5.79 8.67
CA PHE A 1000 35.57 5.39 7.64
C PHE A 1000 36.24 6.60 7.00
N ASN A 1001 37.01 7.34 7.79
CA ASN A 1001 37.88 8.42 7.34
C ASN A 1001 39.32 8.19 7.85
N PRO A 1002 40.35 8.82 7.26
CA PRO A 1002 41.75 8.50 7.58
C PRO A 1002 42.13 8.74 9.05
N GLU A 1003 41.58 9.77 9.69
CA GLU A 1003 41.84 10.08 11.11
C GLU A 1003 41.24 9.01 12.01
N ALA A 1004 39.94 8.73 11.88
CA ALA A 1004 39.24 7.75 12.69
C ALA A 1004 39.76 6.32 12.47
N LEU A 1005 39.97 5.90 11.22
CA LEU A 1005 40.50 4.57 10.90
C LEU A 1005 41.93 4.37 11.41
N SER A 1006 42.78 5.41 11.44
CA SER A 1006 44.14 5.29 11.98
C SER A 1006 44.15 4.73 13.42
N ARG A 1007 43.12 5.05 14.20
CA ARG A 1007 42.95 4.67 15.61
C ARG A 1007 42.49 3.24 15.85
N PHE A 1008 42.20 2.45 14.81
CA PHE A 1008 41.77 1.06 14.91
C PHE A 1008 42.75 0.12 14.22
N ASP A 1009 43.04 -1.03 14.84
CA ASP A 1009 43.83 -2.10 14.23
C ASP A 1009 42.95 -3.08 13.45
N VAL A 1010 41.74 -3.34 13.98
CA VAL A 1010 40.75 -4.23 13.37
C VAL A 1010 39.45 -3.50 13.07
N VAL A 1011 38.92 -3.73 11.86
CA VAL A 1011 37.53 -3.43 11.47
C VAL A 1011 36.78 -4.74 11.36
N VAL A 1012 35.62 -4.82 11.99
CA VAL A 1012 34.65 -5.91 11.82
C VAL A 1012 33.45 -5.39 11.06
N LEU A 1013 33.11 -6.04 9.95
CA LEU A 1013 31.86 -5.82 9.22
C LEU A 1013 30.89 -6.92 9.64
N ASP A 1014 30.01 -6.63 10.60
CA ASP A 1014 29.00 -7.56 11.11
C ASP A 1014 27.72 -7.39 10.30
N SER A 1015 27.48 -8.30 9.35
CA SER A 1015 26.37 -8.27 8.37
C SER A 1015 26.16 -6.94 7.64
N THR A 1016 27.23 -6.18 7.38
CA THR A 1016 27.18 -4.91 6.64
C THR A 1016 26.72 -5.12 5.19
N SER A 1017 25.49 -4.73 4.87
CA SER A 1017 24.84 -5.00 3.58
C SER A 1017 24.49 -3.76 2.77
N GLY A 1018 24.44 -3.90 1.45
CA GLY A 1018 24.17 -2.83 0.49
C GLY A 1018 25.27 -1.78 0.39
N ASP A 1019 25.04 -0.70 -0.36
CA ASP A 1019 26.01 0.39 -0.48
C ASP A 1019 25.96 1.30 0.76
N THR A 1020 26.91 1.11 1.67
CA THR A 1020 27.03 1.88 2.91
C THR A 1020 28.08 2.99 2.87
N PHE A 1021 28.88 3.12 1.80
CA PHE A 1021 30.10 3.94 1.81
C PHE A 1021 30.17 4.95 0.67
N LEU A 1022 30.35 6.24 1.02
CA LEU A 1022 30.66 7.29 0.04
C LEU A 1022 32.03 7.06 -0.62
N PRO A 1023 32.29 7.58 -1.83
CA PRO A 1023 33.57 7.39 -2.53
C PRO A 1023 34.82 7.73 -1.69
N THR A 1024 34.76 8.80 -0.89
CA THR A 1024 35.85 9.20 0.02
C THR A 1024 36.05 8.22 1.19
N GLN A 1025 34.98 7.57 1.65
CA GLN A 1025 35.03 6.53 2.70
C GLN A 1025 35.57 5.22 2.15
N ARG A 1026 35.14 4.84 0.94
CA ARG A 1026 35.71 3.72 0.16
C ARG A 1026 37.22 3.90 -0.02
N ASP A 1027 37.66 5.09 -0.40
CA ASP A 1027 39.09 5.41 -0.57
C ASP A 1027 39.86 5.35 0.75
N ALA A 1028 39.33 5.92 1.83
CA ALA A 1028 39.95 5.87 3.15
C ALA A 1028 40.05 4.43 3.69
N PHE A 1029 38.98 3.63 3.54
CA PHE A 1029 38.95 2.23 3.98
C PHE A 1029 39.92 1.36 3.19
N ARG A 1030 39.94 1.50 1.85
CA ARG A 1030 40.92 0.84 0.98
C ARG A 1030 42.34 1.18 1.41
N HIS A 1031 42.66 2.46 1.58
CA HIS A 1031 44.01 2.89 1.91
C HIS A 1031 44.46 2.36 3.28
N TRP A 1032 43.58 2.41 4.28
CA TRP A 1032 43.84 1.85 5.61
C TRP A 1032 44.10 0.33 5.55
N LEU A 1033 43.29 -0.42 4.78
CA LEU A 1033 43.46 -1.85 4.62
C LEU A 1033 44.79 -2.17 3.90
N GLU A 1034 45.05 -1.51 2.76
CA GLU A 1034 46.27 -1.68 1.96
C GLU A 1034 47.56 -1.36 2.75
N GLN A 1035 47.50 -0.44 3.73
CA GLN A 1035 48.63 -0.10 4.60
C GLN A 1035 48.82 -1.00 5.83
N GLY A 1036 47.93 -1.97 6.07
CA GLY A 1036 48.09 -2.97 7.14
C GLY A 1036 46.94 -3.06 8.13
N GLY A 1037 45.74 -2.58 7.82
CA GLY A 1037 44.55 -2.84 8.64
C GLY A 1037 44.15 -4.33 8.66
N GLY A 1038 43.51 -4.76 9.74
CA GLY A 1038 42.91 -6.09 9.86
C GLY A 1038 41.40 -6.06 9.63
N LEU A 1039 40.87 -6.86 8.70
CA LEU A 1039 39.43 -6.91 8.40
C LEU A 1039 38.84 -8.28 8.72
N VAL A 1040 37.75 -8.30 9.50
CA VAL A 1040 36.91 -9.48 9.73
C VAL A 1040 35.51 -9.19 9.19
N ALA A 1041 35.09 -9.88 8.14
CA ALA A 1041 33.78 -9.70 7.51
C ALA A 1041 32.89 -10.94 7.77
N LEU A 1042 31.68 -10.71 8.30
CA LEU A 1042 30.77 -11.75 8.78
C LEU A 1042 29.45 -11.75 8.01
N HIS A 1043 29.01 -12.95 7.62
CA HIS A 1043 27.73 -13.26 6.99
C HIS A 1043 27.30 -12.25 5.91
N GLY A 1044 26.35 -11.36 6.23
CA GLY A 1044 25.79 -10.36 5.31
C GLY A 1044 26.81 -9.39 4.71
N ALA A 1045 28.00 -9.26 5.31
CA ALA A 1045 29.14 -8.51 4.76
C ALA A 1045 29.67 -9.06 3.42
N GLY A 1046 29.16 -10.21 2.97
CA GLY A 1046 29.34 -10.72 1.60
C GLY A 1046 28.05 -11.28 0.99
N GLY A 1047 26.87 -10.85 1.48
CA GLY A 1047 25.55 -11.42 1.16
C GLY A 1047 24.70 -10.67 0.14
N ASP A 1048 25.20 -9.59 -0.48
CA ASP A 1048 24.43 -8.87 -1.51
C ASP A 1048 24.64 -9.48 -2.90
N HIS A 1049 23.59 -9.48 -3.72
CA HIS A 1049 23.65 -9.91 -5.12
C HIS A 1049 24.40 -8.92 -6.04
N HIS A 1050 24.60 -7.68 -5.59
CA HIS A 1050 25.30 -6.62 -6.33
C HIS A 1050 25.97 -5.65 -5.35
N TYR A 1051 27.17 -5.18 -5.70
CA TYR A 1051 27.87 -4.10 -5.00
C TYR A 1051 28.40 -3.10 -6.02
N ASP A 1052 28.09 -1.81 -5.84
CA ASP A 1052 28.62 -0.74 -6.68
C ASP A 1052 30.14 -0.54 -6.48
N TRP A 1053 30.66 -0.88 -5.31
CA TRP A 1053 32.10 -0.86 -5.05
C TRP A 1053 32.78 -2.17 -5.48
N ARG A 1054 32.96 -2.36 -6.79
CA ARG A 1054 33.56 -3.58 -7.36
C ARG A 1054 34.88 -4.04 -6.72
N TRP A 1055 35.73 -3.11 -6.26
CA TRP A 1055 36.97 -3.46 -5.54
C TRP A 1055 36.69 -4.29 -4.28
N TYR A 1056 35.60 -4.05 -3.56
CA TYR A 1056 35.23 -4.87 -2.40
C TYR A 1056 34.92 -6.32 -2.81
N VAL A 1057 34.15 -6.53 -3.87
CA VAL A 1057 33.81 -7.88 -4.37
C VAL A 1057 35.03 -8.58 -4.97
N ASP A 1058 35.73 -7.92 -5.88
CA ASP A 1058 36.75 -8.57 -6.71
C ASP A 1058 38.10 -8.67 -5.97
N THR A 1059 38.41 -7.71 -5.08
CA THR A 1059 39.66 -7.67 -4.30
C THR A 1059 39.47 -8.19 -2.88
N VAL A 1060 38.51 -7.66 -2.10
CA VAL A 1060 38.39 -7.98 -0.65
C VAL A 1060 37.73 -9.34 -0.40
N LEU A 1061 36.54 -9.58 -0.96
CA LEU A 1061 35.85 -10.88 -0.84
C LEU A 1061 36.46 -11.92 -1.78
N GLY A 1062 36.63 -11.57 -3.06
CA GLY A 1062 37.12 -12.44 -4.13
C GLY A 1062 36.03 -13.13 -4.97
N ALA A 1063 34.77 -13.11 -4.55
CA ALA A 1063 33.62 -13.68 -5.25
C ALA A 1063 32.34 -12.88 -4.95
N GLN A 1064 31.34 -12.97 -5.84
CA GLN A 1064 30.01 -12.35 -5.70
C GLN A 1064 29.03 -13.39 -5.16
N PHE A 1065 28.18 -13.01 -4.20
CA PHE A 1065 27.10 -13.89 -3.72
C PHE A 1065 25.98 -14.03 -4.76
N ILE A 1066 25.55 -15.27 -5.00
CA ILE A 1066 24.52 -15.63 -5.99
C ILE A 1066 23.22 -16.18 -5.36
N GLY A 1067 23.19 -16.34 -4.03
CA GLY A 1067 21.99 -16.73 -3.29
C GLY A 1067 22.26 -17.79 -2.22
N HIS A 1068 21.29 -17.94 -1.33
CA HIS A 1068 21.12 -19.11 -0.47
C HIS A 1068 19.81 -19.82 -0.85
N THR A 1069 19.61 -21.05 -0.38
CA THR A 1069 18.38 -21.80 -0.70
C THR A 1069 17.18 -21.16 -0.04
N SER A 1070 16.04 -21.10 -0.75
CA SER A 1070 14.86 -20.36 -0.29
C SER A 1070 13.97 -21.16 0.67
N GLN A 1071 13.04 -20.48 1.35
CA GLN A 1071 12.07 -21.14 2.22
C GLN A 1071 11.22 -22.17 1.46
N PRO A 1072 10.83 -23.30 2.10
CA PRO A 1072 11.03 -23.63 3.52
C PRO A 1072 12.42 -24.20 3.87
N LYS A 1073 13.33 -24.38 2.90
CA LYS A 1073 14.65 -25.02 3.09
C LYS A 1073 15.80 -24.00 3.24
N GLN A 1074 15.51 -22.86 3.87
CA GLN A 1074 16.46 -21.76 4.07
C GLN A 1074 17.59 -22.14 5.03
N PHE A 1075 17.21 -22.65 6.20
CA PHE A 1075 18.13 -23.20 7.19
C PHE A 1075 18.16 -24.72 7.07
N GLN A 1076 19.35 -25.30 6.95
CA GLN A 1076 19.54 -26.75 6.84
C GLN A 1076 20.74 -27.19 7.65
N GLN A 1077 20.68 -28.40 8.23
CA GLN A 1077 21.87 -29.07 8.75
C GLN A 1077 22.85 -29.32 7.59
N GLY A 1078 24.11 -28.98 7.79
CA GLY A 1078 25.20 -29.19 6.84
C GLY A 1078 26.51 -29.45 7.57
N VAL A 1079 27.48 -30.06 6.87
CA VAL A 1079 28.78 -30.41 7.44
C VAL A 1079 29.87 -29.55 6.81
N ILE A 1080 30.55 -28.78 7.66
CA ILE A 1080 31.69 -27.95 7.30
C ILE A 1080 32.96 -28.78 7.47
N GLU A 1081 33.81 -28.83 6.45
CA GLU A 1081 35.14 -29.44 6.50
C GLU A 1081 36.22 -28.36 6.70
N VAL A 1082 37.04 -28.51 7.74
CA VAL A 1082 38.12 -27.56 8.06
C VAL A 1082 39.37 -27.94 7.25
N ALA A 1083 39.70 -27.12 6.26
CA ALA A 1083 40.83 -27.34 5.34
C ALA A 1083 42.18 -26.91 5.94
N GLU A 1084 42.18 -25.91 6.82
CA GLU A 1084 43.39 -25.28 7.37
C GLU A 1084 43.39 -25.27 8.93
N PRO A 1085 43.36 -26.44 9.60
CA PRO A 1085 43.22 -26.54 11.06
C PRO A 1085 44.40 -25.96 11.86
N GLY A 1086 45.50 -25.60 11.19
CA GLY A 1086 46.62 -24.87 11.80
C GLY A 1086 46.37 -23.38 12.00
N HIS A 1087 45.43 -22.78 11.24
CA HIS A 1087 45.12 -21.35 11.28
C HIS A 1087 44.51 -20.94 12.63
N PRO A 1088 44.85 -19.76 13.21
CA PRO A 1088 44.36 -19.35 14.53
C PRO A 1088 42.83 -19.43 14.68
N ALA A 1089 42.08 -18.92 13.71
CA ALA A 1089 40.61 -19.00 13.66
C ALA A 1089 40.05 -20.44 13.53
N MET A 1090 40.81 -21.38 12.96
CA MET A 1090 40.33 -22.74 12.69
C MET A 1090 40.73 -23.74 13.78
N ARG A 1091 41.80 -23.48 14.53
CA ARG A 1091 42.31 -24.34 15.61
C ARG A 1091 41.26 -24.77 16.66
N PRO A 1092 40.24 -23.96 17.03
CA PRO A 1092 39.20 -24.39 17.96
C PRO A 1092 38.18 -25.39 17.37
N LEU A 1093 38.09 -25.49 16.04
CA LEU A 1093 37.03 -26.23 15.35
C LEU A 1093 37.41 -27.71 15.13
N PRO A 1094 36.44 -28.65 15.19
CA PRO A 1094 36.67 -30.03 14.80
C PRO A 1094 36.83 -30.14 13.27
N ALA A 1095 37.63 -31.10 12.81
CA ALA A 1095 37.95 -31.28 11.39
C ALA A 1095 36.72 -31.43 10.45
N ARG A 1096 35.62 -31.97 10.99
CA ARG A 1096 34.26 -31.86 10.43
C ARG A 1096 33.34 -31.28 11.51
N TRP A 1097 32.70 -30.15 11.23
CA TRP A 1097 31.78 -29.43 12.13
C TRP A 1097 30.38 -29.44 11.51
N GLN A 1098 29.45 -30.16 12.14
CA GLN A 1098 28.05 -30.19 11.70
C GLN A 1098 27.25 -29.12 12.45
N ARG A 1099 26.52 -28.28 11.72
CA ARG A 1099 25.62 -27.27 12.28
C ARG A 1099 24.47 -26.95 11.33
N GLU A 1100 23.50 -26.17 11.79
CA GLU A 1100 22.44 -25.62 10.95
C GLU A 1100 22.72 -24.13 10.66
N GLU A 1101 22.65 -23.74 9.40
CA GLU A 1101 22.93 -22.37 8.95
C GLU A 1101 22.16 -22.08 7.66
N GLU A 1102 22.13 -20.80 7.25
CA GLU A 1102 21.80 -20.40 5.89
C GLU A 1102 23.05 -20.51 4.98
N TRP A 1103 23.02 -21.45 4.04
CA TRP A 1103 24.19 -21.74 3.21
C TRP A 1103 24.28 -20.83 1.97
N TYR A 1104 25.09 -19.77 2.07
CA TYR A 1104 25.45 -18.88 0.96
C TYR A 1104 26.23 -19.59 -0.14
N ALA A 1105 25.87 -19.35 -1.40
CA ALA A 1105 26.65 -19.72 -2.58
C ALA A 1105 27.21 -18.49 -3.30
N PHE A 1106 28.34 -18.66 -3.98
CA PHE A 1106 29.08 -17.60 -4.68
C PHE A 1106 29.32 -17.94 -6.15
N ASP A 1107 29.57 -16.93 -6.99
CA ASP A 1107 29.76 -17.06 -8.44
C ASP A 1107 31.06 -17.79 -8.85
N ARG A 1108 32.02 -17.92 -7.92
CA ARG A 1108 33.29 -18.64 -8.08
C ARG A 1108 33.91 -19.01 -6.73
N VAL A 1109 34.90 -19.90 -6.76
CA VAL A 1109 35.84 -20.07 -5.65
C VAL A 1109 36.76 -18.83 -5.57
N PRO A 1110 36.85 -18.14 -4.41
CA PRO A 1110 37.74 -17.00 -4.23
C PRO A 1110 39.21 -17.35 -4.51
N SER A 1111 39.91 -16.49 -5.25
CA SER A 1111 41.29 -16.72 -5.69
C SER A 1111 42.05 -15.41 -5.97
N GLY A 1112 43.37 -15.49 -6.18
CA GLY A 1112 44.27 -14.33 -6.17
C GLY A 1112 44.57 -13.82 -4.74
N HIS A 1113 45.25 -12.68 -4.60
CA HIS A 1113 45.43 -11.97 -3.31
C HIS A 1113 45.76 -12.85 -2.09
N GLY A 1114 46.70 -13.79 -2.23
CA GLY A 1114 47.08 -14.70 -1.13
C GLY A 1114 45.96 -15.58 -0.57
N THR A 1115 44.88 -15.82 -1.32
CA THR A 1115 43.67 -16.48 -0.80
C THR A 1115 43.97 -17.86 -0.21
N ARG A 1116 43.53 -18.10 1.03
CA ARG A 1116 43.51 -19.42 1.66
C ARG A 1116 42.08 -19.78 2.05
N ILE A 1117 41.53 -20.84 1.46
CA ILE A 1117 40.22 -21.38 1.85
C ILE A 1117 40.40 -22.14 3.15
N LEU A 1118 39.84 -21.64 4.24
CA LEU A 1118 39.99 -22.20 5.58
C LEU A 1118 38.97 -23.30 5.88
N ALA A 1119 37.75 -23.17 5.36
CA ALA A 1119 36.69 -24.16 5.52
C ALA A 1119 35.75 -24.23 4.29
N ARG A 1120 35.20 -25.42 4.05
CA ARG A 1120 34.31 -25.77 2.93
C ARG A 1120 33.02 -26.42 3.43
N LEU A 1121 31.95 -26.38 2.63
CA LEU A 1121 30.68 -27.07 2.90
C LEU A 1121 30.57 -28.37 2.09
N ASP A 1122 30.19 -29.45 2.74
CA ASP A 1122 29.88 -30.74 2.10
C ASP A 1122 28.50 -30.65 1.42
N GLU A 1123 28.49 -30.37 0.11
CA GLU A 1123 27.28 -30.26 -0.73
C GLU A 1123 26.46 -31.56 -0.86
N SER A 1124 26.93 -32.68 -0.30
CA SER A 1124 26.17 -33.93 -0.15
C SER A 1124 25.45 -34.05 1.19
N SER A 1125 25.76 -33.17 2.16
CA SER A 1125 25.17 -33.16 3.50
C SER A 1125 23.86 -32.39 3.63
N TYR A 1126 23.50 -31.59 2.61
CA TYR A 1126 22.27 -30.77 2.57
C TYR A 1126 21.68 -30.70 1.14
N GLU A 1127 20.51 -30.06 0.98
CA GLU A 1127 19.80 -29.92 -0.29
C GLU A 1127 19.79 -28.46 -0.81
N PRO A 1128 20.82 -28.00 -1.52
CA PRO A 1128 20.81 -26.70 -2.20
C PRO A 1128 19.90 -26.65 -3.44
N ASP A 1129 19.46 -25.43 -3.79
CA ASP A 1129 18.91 -25.11 -5.11
C ASP A 1129 19.90 -25.53 -6.22
N PRO A 1130 19.47 -26.19 -7.32
CA PRO A 1130 20.36 -26.59 -8.41
C PRO A 1130 21.19 -25.46 -9.03
N ARG A 1131 20.77 -24.19 -8.90
CA ARG A 1131 21.48 -22.99 -9.41
C ARG A 1131 22.53 -22.45 -8.44
N GLN A 1132 22.59 -22.99 -7.23
CA GLN A 1132 23.47 -22.56 -6.13
C GLN A 1132 24.55 -23.61 -5.80
N ARG A 1133 24.62 -24.70 -6.56
CA ARG A 1133 25.69 -25.70 -6.44
C ARG A 1133 27.00 -25.16 -7.00
N MET A 1134 28.04 -25.12 -6.18
CA MET A 1134 29.39 -24.70 -6.53
C MET A 1134 30.32 -25.90 -6.82
N GLY A 1135 30.05 -27.07 -6.22
CA GLY A 1135 30.87 -28.28 -6.31
C GLY A 1135 32.13 -28.22 -5.44
N ASP A 1136 32.93 -27.15 -5.56
CA ASP A 1136 33.85 -26.70 -4.52
C ASP A 1136 33.21 -25.50 -3.81
N HIS A 1137 32.74 -25.70 -2.58
CA HIS A 1137 31.92 -24.74 -1.84
C HIS A 1137 32.69 -24.14 -0.65
N PRO A 1138 33.52 -23.10 -0.85
CA PRO A 1138 34.19 -22.39 0.23
C PRO A 1138 33.20 -21.57 1.07
N ILE A 1139 33.37 -21.56 2.40
CA ILE A 1139 32.50 -20.79 3.32
C ILE A 1139 33.25 -19.94 4.36
N VAL A 1140 34.55 -20.22 4.58
CA VAL A 1140 35.46 -19.36 5.35
C VAL A 1140 36.79 -19.28 4.62
N TRP A 1141 37.34 -18.08 4.46
CA TRP A 1141 38.65 -17.87 3.81
C TRP A 1141 39.36 -16.61 4.29
N THR A 1142 40.67 -16.54 4.04
CA THR A 1142 41.49 -15.34 4.28
C THR A 1142 42.17 -14.85 3.00
N ARG A 1143 42.45 -13.53 2.93
CA ARG A 1143 43.06 -12.83 1.78
C ARG A 1143 44.03 -11.73 2.26
N CYS A 1144 44.98 -11.38 1.39
CA CYS A 1144 46.04 -10.40 1.61
C CYS A 1144 45.89 -9.20 0.67
N ILE A 1145 45.63 -8.02 1.23
CA ILE A 1145 45.33 -6.79 0.49
C ILE A 1145 46.40 -5.75 0.83
N GLY A 1146 47.42 -5.62 -0.03
CA GLY A 1146 48.62 -4.85 0.32
C GLY A 1146 49.33 -5.50 1.52
N LYS A 1147 49.42 -4.79 2.65
CA LYS A 1147 49.86 -5.34 3.93
C LYS A 1147 48.71 -5.90 4.80
N GLY A 1148 47.46 -5.54 4.49
CA GLY A 1148 46.29 -5.87 5.30
C GLY A 1148 45.89 -7.34 5.24
N ARG A 1149 45.39 -7.84 6.37
CA ARG A 1149 44.85 -9.20 6.54
C ARG A 1149 43.34 -9.16 6.51
N VAL A 1150 42.71 -9.94 5.62
CA VAL A 1150 41.25 -10.08 5.52
C VAL A 1150 40.84 -11.50 5.89
N PHE A 1151 39.82 -11.64 6.74
CA PHE A 1151 39.09 -12.87 7.02
C PHE A 1151 37.62 -12.67 6.63
N TYR A 1152 37.04 -13.61 5.89
CA TYR A 1152 35.60 -13.66 5.62
C TYR A 1152 35.01 -15.00 6.08
N SER A 1153 33.83 -14.93 6.70
CA SER A 1153 33.00 -16.07 7.08
C SER A 1153 31.57 -15.87 6.61
N ALA A 1154 31.05 -16.80 5.81
CA ALA A 1154 29.64 -16.82 5.41
C ALA A 1154 28.69 -17.27 6.56
N LEU A 1155 29.23 -17.84 7.64
CA LEU A 1155 28.46 -18.21 8.83
C LEU A 1155 28.03 -16.98 9.64
N GLY A 1156 26.85 -17.04 10.25
CA GLY A 1156 26.37 -16.00 11.18
C GLY A 1156 24.93 -15.52 10.98
N HIS A 1157 24.04 -16.20 10.23
CA HIS A 1157 22.68 -15.67 10.03
C HIS A 1157 21.87 -15.65 11.33
N LYS A 1158 21.91 -16.73 12.10
CA LYS A 1158 21.08 -16.88 13.30
C LYS A 1158 21.68 -16.13 14.49
N ALA A 1159 20.87 -15.39 15.22
CA ALA A 1159 21.29 -14.72 16.46
C ALA A 1159 21.90 -15.70 17.48
N GLU A 1160 21.38 -16.92 17.55
CA GLU A 1160 21.89 -18.01 18.41
C GLU A 1160 23.31 -18.46 18.05
N THR A 1161 23.78 -18.25 16.81
CA THR A 1161 25.16 -18.55 16.39
C THR A 1161 26.18 -17.77 17.21
N TYR A 1162 25.84 -16.54 17.64
CA TYR A 1162 26.69 -15.69 18.48
C TYR A 1162 26.64 -16.07 19.97
N ALA A 1163 25.95 -17.17 20.32
CA ALA A 1163 26.08 -17.88 21.59
C ALA A 1163 26.79 -19.23 21.45
N GLU A 1164 27.13 -19.69 20.24
CA GLU A 1164 27.82 -20.98 20.01
C GLU A 1164 29.32 -20.88 20.35
N PRO A 1165 29.84 -21.63 21.34
CA PRO A 1165 31.24 -21.48 21.77
C PRO A 1165 32.29 -21.72 20.68
N LEU A 1166 32.00 -22.61 19.73
CA LEU A 1166 32.90 -22.89 18.59
C LEU A 1166 32.94 -21.72 17.60
N HIS A 1167 31.79 -21.10 17.31
CA HIS A 1167 31.72 -19.94 16.42
C HIS A 1167 32.38 -18.71 17.06
N LEU A 1168 32.15 -18.47 18.36
CA LEU A 1168 32.83 -17.40 19.11
C LEU A 1168 34.35 -17.60 19.15
N ALA A 1169 34.84 -18.82 19.36
CA ALA A 1169 36.26 -19.11 19.33
C ALA A 1169 36.88 -18.95 17.91
N MET A 1170 36.11 -19.21 16.85
CA MET A 1170 36.52 -18.94 15.47
C MET A 1170 36.67 -17.44 15.21
N ILE A 1171 35.68 -16.63 15.62
CA ILE A 1171 35.75 -15.16 15.53
C ILE A 1171 36.94 -14.63 16.35
N ASP A 1172 37.12 -15.09 17.59
CA ASP A 1172 38.23 -14.67 18.43
C ASP A 1172 39.61 -14.93 17.80
N GLY A 1173 39.81 -16.13 17.25
CA GLY A 1173 41.02 -16.49 16.52
C GLY A 1173 41.21 -15.70 15.21
N ALA A 1174 40.12 -15.24 14.58
CA ALA A 1174 40.18 -14.36 13.41
C ALA A 1174 40.55 -12.92 13.80
N LEU A 1175 39.98 -12.37 14.87
CA LEU A 1175 40.30 -11.05 15.42
C LEU A 1175 41.79 -10.95 15.77
N GLY A 1176 42.31 -11.93 16.51
CA GLY A 1176 43.74 -11.98 16.87
C GLY A 1176 44.66 -12.02 15.66
N TRP A 1177 44.36 -12.87 14.67
CA TRP A 1177 45.14 -12.96 13.44
C TRP A 1177 45.07 -11.67 12.59
N ALA A 1178 43.93 -10.97 12.60
CA ALA A 1178 43.75 -9.74 11.85
C ALA A 1178 44.53 -8.55 12.43
N ALA A 1179 44.57 -8.39 13.77
CA ALA A 1179 45.27 -7.27 14.43
C ALA A 1179 46.79 -7.24 14.16
N GLU A 1180 47.41 -8.41 14.00
CA GLU A 1180 48.82 -8.58 13.62
C GLU A 1180 49.19 -7.99 12.23
N ALA A 1181 48.23 -7.60 11.40
CA ALA A 1181 48.48 -7.05 10.07
C ALA A 1181 49.41 -5.82 10.07
N ARG A 1182 49.32 -4.98 11.13
CA ARG A 1182 50.17 -3.78 11.28
C ARG A 1182 51.62 -4.11 11.65
N THR A 1183 51.85 -5.19 12.38
CA THR A 1183 53.18 -5.58 12.90
C THR A 1183 53.91 -6.56 11.99
N HIS A 1184 53.18 -7.42 11.28
CA HIS A 1184 53.76 -8.52 10.49
C HIS A 1184 53.37 -8.48 8.99
N GLY A 1185 52.43 -7.63 8.57
CA GLY A 1185 51.89 -7.69 7.20
C GLY A 1185 51.04 -8.93 6.99
N CYS A 1186 51.04 -9.50 5.78
CA CYS A 1186 50.25 -10.70 5.46
C CYS A 1186 51.09 -11.97 5.20
N ASP A 1187 52.41 -11.90 5.44
CA ASP A 1187 53.32 -13.05 5.47
C ASP A 1187 53.32 -13.74 6.86
#